data_AF-A0A8S7TJR1-F1
#
_entry.id   AF-A0A8S7TJR1-F1
#
_cell.length_a   1.000
_cell.length_b   1.000
_cell.length_c   1.000
_cell.angle_alpha   90.00
_cell.angle_beta   90.00
_cell.angle_gamma   90.00
#
_symmetry.space_group_name_H-M   'P 1'
#
loop_
_entity.id
_entity.type
_entity.pdbx_description
1 polymer ?
#
loop_
_entity_poly.entity_id
_entity_poly.type
_entity_poly.pdbx_seq_one_letter_code
_entity_poly.pdbx_strand_id
1 'polypeptide(L)'
;MNISNSQVNRLRHFVRAGLRSLFRPEPQTAVEWADANYYLPKESAYQEGRWETLPFQRAIMNAMGSDYVREVNVVKSARVGYSKMLLGVYAYFIEHKQRNTLIWLPTDGDAENFMKTHVEPTIRDIPSLLALAPWYGKKHRDNTLTMKRFSNGRGFWCLGGKAAKNYREKSVDVAGYDELAAFDEDIEQEGSPTFLGDKRIEGSVWPKSIRGSTPKVRGTCQIERAASESPHFMRFHVACPHCGEEQYLKFGDKETPFGLKWTPDDPSSVFYLCEHNACVIRQQELDFTDARYICEKTGIWTRDGILWFSSSGEEIEPPDSVTFHIWTAYSPFTTWVQIVKDWMKTKGDTGKRKTFVNTTLGETWEAKIGERPDAEVMAERKEHYSAPVPDRVAYLTAGIDSQLDRYEMRVWGWGPGEESWLIDRQIIMGRHDDEQTLQRVDEAINKTYTRRNGAEMSVSRICWDTGGIDPTIVYERSKKHGLFRVIPIKGASVYGKPVASMPRKRNKNGVYLTEIGTDTAKEQIYNRFTLTPEGDEPLPGAVHFPNNPDIFDLTEAQQLTAEEQVEKWVDGRKKILWDSKKRRNEALDCFVYALAALRISISRWQLDLSALLVSLQEEDGAATNKKTLADYARALSGEDE
;
A
#
# COMPACT_ATOMS: atom_id res chain seq x y z
N MET A 1 72.33 21.79 29.70
CA MET A 1 71.42 22.46 28.75
C MET A 1 70.04 21.82 28.95
N ASN A 2 69.15 22.47 29.70
CA ASN A 2 67.84 21.89 30.02
C ASN A 2 66.85 22.23 28.90
N ILE A 3 66.25 21.20 28.30
CA ILE A 3 65.19 21.38 27.31
C ILE A 3 63.96 21.91 28.04
N SER A 4 63.46 23.06 27.62
CA SER A 4 62.25 23.66 28.22
C SER A 4 60.99 22.88 27.86
N ASN A 5 59.96 22.94 28.70
CA ASN A 5 58.65 22.34 28.40
C ASN A 5 58.04 22.85 27.08
N SER A 6 58.33 24.09 26.68
CA SER A 6 57.91 24.64 25.38
C SER A 6 58.57 23.92 24.20
N GLN A 7 59.86 23.60 24.31
CA GLN A 7 60.60 22.86 23.30
C GLN A 7 60.14 21.41 23.22
N VAL A 8 59.87 20.76 24.36
CA VAL A 8 59.29 19.41 24.40
C VAL A 8 57.91 19.37 23.75
N ASN A 9 57.05 20.35 24.03
CA ASN A 9 55.71 20.42 23.43
C ASN A 9 55.76 20.69 21.92
N ARG A 10 56.66 21.56 21.45
CA ARG A 10 56.88 21.77 20.02
C ARG A 10 57.41 20.52 19.32
N LEU A 11 58.39 19.83 19.93
CA LEU A 11 58.91 18.57 19.40
C LEU A 11 57.79 17.52 19.30
N ARG A 12 57.00 17.33 20.36
CA ARG A 12 55.84 16.42 20.35
C ARG A 12 54.83 16.78 19.25
N HIS A 13 54.57 18.06 19.04
CA HIS A 13 53.68 18.53 17.97
C HIS A 13 54.21 18.15 16.58
N PHE A 14 55.47 18.47 16.26
CA PHE A 14 56.05 18.17 14.95
C PHE A 14 56.23 16.66 14.72
N VAL A 15 56.60 15.90 15.75
CA VAL A 15 56.67 14.43 15.66
C VAL A 15 55.29 13.84 15.40
N ARG A 16 54.25 14.25 16.14
CA ARG A 16 52.88 13.79 15.88
C ARG A 16 52.38 14.18 14.49
N ALA A 17 52.69 15.40 14.04
CA ALA A 17 52.32 15.86 12.70
C ALA A 17 53.02 15.03 11.61
N GLY A 18 54.33 14.74 11.76
CA GLY A 18 55.10 13.92 10.82
C GLY A 18 54.64 12.46 10.79
N LEU A 19 54.31 11.87 11.95
CA LEU A 19 53.82 10.49 12.03
C LEU A 19 52.37 10.33 11.56
N ARG A 20 51.61 11.42 11.39
CA ARG A 20 50.20 11.38 10.99
C ARG A 20 49.98 10.74 9.62
N SER A 21 50.95 10.83 8.71
CA SER A 21 50.89 10.19 7.39
C SER A 21 51.05 8.66 7.44
N LEU A 22 51.71 8.16 8.49
CA LEU A 22 51.94 6.73 8.74
C LEU A 22 50.81 6.09 9.55
N PHE A 23 50.00 6.90 10.24
CA PHE A 23 48.84 6.39 10.96
C PHE A 23 47.86 5.73 9.98
N ARG A 24 47.47 4.50 10.29
CA ARG A 24 46.37 3.79 9.66
C ARG A 24 45.47 3.30 10.79
N PRO A 25 44.15 3.59 10.76
CA PRO A 25 43.24 2.99 11.72
C PRO A 25 43.26 1.47 11.55
N GLU A 26 43.08 0.75 12.64
CA GLU A 26 42.89 -0.70 12.60
C GLU A 26 41.69 -1.03 11.70
N PRO A 27 41.80 -1.98 10.75
CA PRO A 27 40.67 -2.31 9.89
C PRO A 27 39.47 -2.77 10.72
N GLN A 28 38.33 -2.09 10.57
CA GLN A 28 37.07 -2.49 11.17
C GLN A 28 36.02 -2.71 10.10
N THR A 29 35.10 -3.63 10.35
CA THR A 29 33.89 -3.82 9.55
C THR A 29 32.87 -2.72 9.87
N ALA A 30 31.84 -2.56 9.03
CA ALA A 30 30.80 -1.57 9.28
C ALA A 30 30.01 -1.87 10.55
N VAL A 31 29.77 -3.15 10.84
CA VAL A 31 29.10 -3.60 12.08
C VAL A 31 29.95 -3.32 13.31
N GLU A 32 31.22 -3.73 13.31
CA GLU A 32 32.12 -3.48 14.45
C GLU A 32 32.25 -1.98 14.74
N TRP A 33 32.37 -1.16 13.69
CA TRP A 33 32.43 0.28 13.85
C TRP A 33 31.12 0.86 14.40
N ALA A 34 29.97 0.42 13.88
CA ALA A 34 28.66 0.91 14.31
C ALA A 34 28.37 0.52 15.77
N ASP A 35 28.60 -0.73 16.16
CA ASP A 35 28.42 -1.20 17.53
C ASP A 35 29.38 -0.48 18.51
N ALA A 36 30.57 -0.08 18.05
CA ALA A 36 31.52 0.68 18.87
C ALA A 36 31.18 2.17 19.02
N ASN A 37 30.62 2.81 17.99
CA ASN A 37 30.57 4.28 17.90
C ASN A 37 29.16 4.88 17.75
N TYR A 38 28.19 4.12 17.24
CA TYR A 38 26.91 4.69 16.85
C TYR A 38 25.94 4.74 18.04
N TYR A 39 25.38 5.93 18.26
CA TYR A 39 24.33 6.18 19.25
C TYR A 39 23.04 6.58 18.54
N LEU A 40 21.93 6.00 18.95
CA LEU A 40 20.60 6.25 18.40
C LEU A 40 20.03 7.56 18.98
N PRO A 41 19.82 8.60 18.15
CA PRO A 41 19.32 9.89 18.61
C PRO A 41 17.86 9.80 19.08
N LYS A 42 17.54 10.44 20.20
CA LYS A 42 16.20 10.48 20.80
C LYS A 42 15.12 11.02 19.86
N GLU A 43 15.49 11.98 19.00
CA GLU A 43 14.55 12.66 18.11
C GLU A 43 14.12 11.80 16.91
N SER A 44 14.85 10.71 16.62
CA SER A 44 14.61 9.90 15.43
C SER A 44 14.68 8.38 15.66
N ALA A 45 14.73 7.95 16.92
CA ALA A 45 14.65 6.55 17.34
C ALA A 45 13.62 6.40 18.48
N TYR A 46 12.90 5.27 18.51
CA TYR A 46 11.96 4.96 19.60
C TYR A 46 12.65 4.58 20.90
N GLN A 47 13.83 3.95 20.78
CA GLN A 47 14.70 3.61 21.89
C GLN A 47 15.98 4.41 21.71
N GLU A 48 16.21 5.35 22.61
CA GLU A 48 17.47 6.06 22.72
C GLU A 48 18.50 5.12 23.35
N GLY A 49 19.71 5.09 22.82
CA GLY A 49 20.77 4.27 23.38
C GLY A 49 21.88 3.94 22.39
N ARG A 50 22.83 3.13 22.84
CA ARG A 50 23.89 2.60 21.99
C ARG A 50 23.28 1.69 20.92
N TRP A 51 23.76 1.83 19.70
CA TRP A 51 23.43 0.90 18.62
C TRP A 51 23.89 -0.52 18.97
N GLU A 52 23.01 -1.48 18.77
CA GLU A 52 23.33 -2.91 18.81
C GLU A 52 22.80 -3.53 17.53
N THR A 53 23.71 -4.10 16.74
CA THR A 53 23.37 -4.71 15.46
C THR A 53 22.56 -5.99 15.66
N LEU A 54 21.30 -5.97 15.21
CA LEU A 54 20.44 -7.15 15.25
C LEU A 54 20.97 -8.24 14.31
N PRO A 55 20.69 -9.53 14.57
CA PRO A 55 21.22 -10.65 13.77
C PRO A 55 21.01 -10.51 12.26
N PHE A 56 19.80 -10.16 11.82
CA PHE A 56 19.50 -9.98 10.38
C PHE A 56 20.17 -8.72 9.78
N GLN A 57 20.59 -7.76 10.60
CA GLN A 57 21.22 -6.53 10.13
C GLN A 57 22.70 -6.72 9.81
N ARG A 58 23.37 -7.70 10.44
CA ARG A 58 24.83 -7.90 10.35
C ARG A 58 25.32 -8.05 8.91
N ALA A 59 24.79 -9.04 8.20
CA ALA A 59 25.20 -9.30 6.81
C ALA A 59 24.85 -8.13 5.88
N ILE A 60 23.71 -7.48 6.09
CA ILE A 60 23.28 -6.33 5.30
C ILE A 60 24.27 -5.17 5.48
N MET A 61 24.58 -4.79 6.72
CA MET A 61 25.45 -3.64 7.01
C MET A 61 26.88 -3.87 6.54
N ASN A 62 27.43 -5.07 6.76
CA ASN A 62 28.77 -5.40 6.28
C ASN A 62 28.83 -5.48 4.76
N ALA A 63 27.80 -6.01 4.08
CA ALA A 63 27.73 -5.95 2.62
C ALA A 63 27.67 -4.50 2.13
N MET A 64 26.90 -3.62 2.78
CA MET A 64 26.88 -2.18 2.45
C MET A 64 28.26 -1.53 2.64
N GLY A 65 28.98 -1.86 3.71
CA GLY A 65 30.30 -1.32 4.04
C GLY A 65 31.49 -1.97 3.32
N SER A 66 31.29 -3.12 2.67
CA SER A 66 32.34 -3.89 2.00
C SER A 66 32.84 -3.18 0.73
N ASP A 67 34.15 -3.20 0.50
CA ASP A 67 34.75 -2.68 -0.75
C ASP A 67 34.59 -3.67 -1.92
N TYR A 68 34.21 -4.93 -1.66
CA TYR A 68 34.11 -6.01 -2.66
C TYR A 68 32.71 -6.14 -3.29
N VAL A 69 31.67 -5.90 -2.50
CA VAL A 69 30.29 -5.92 -2.99
C VAL A 69 30.00 -4.55 -3.59
N ARG A 70 29.82 -4.38 -4.90
CA ARG A 70 29.59 -3.05 -5.49
C ARG A 70 28.16 -2.58 -5.31
N GLU A 71 27.18 -3.48 -5.42
CA GLU A 71 25.76 -3.15 -5.38
C GLU A 71 25.04 -3.94 -4.28
N VAL A 72 24.31 -3.21 -3.42
CA VAL A 72 23.50 -3.81 -2.36
C VAL A 72 22.08 -3.30 -2.45
N ASN A 73 21.15 -4.19 -2.78
CA ASN A 73 19.72 -3.92 -2.77
C ASN A 73 19.10 -4.49 -1.49
N VAL A 74 18.19 -3.75 -0.85
CA VAL A 74 17.48 -4.19 0.36
C VAL A 74 15.99 -4.03 0.17
N VAL A 75 15.32 -5.14 -0.14
CA VAL A 75 13.86 -5.24 -0.20
C VAL A 75 13.37 -5.49 1.22
N LYS A 76 12.75 -4.49 1.86
CA LYS A 76 12.44 -4.56 3.28
C LYS A 76 11.00 -4.21 3.62
N SER A 77 10.48 -4.72 4.73
CA SER A 77 9.27 -4.19 5.33
C SER A 77 9.53 -2.86 6.05
N ALA A 78 8.47 -2.13 6.39
CA ALA A 78 8.60 -0.93 7.20
C ALA A 78 9.13 -1.28 8.60
N ARG A 79 9.79 -0.31 9.25
CA ARG A 79 10.20 -0.40 10.67
C ARG A 79 11.20 -1.52 11.04
N VAL A 80 12.05 -1.97 10.11
CA VAL A 80 13.16 -2.90 10.40
C VAL A 80 14.50 -2.22 10.73
N GLY A 81 14.48 -0.91 10.98
CA GLY A 81 15.69 -0.14 11.31
C GLY A 81 16.57 0.28 10.13
N TYR A 82 16.10 0.14 8.88
CA TYR A 82 16.88 0.39 7.66
C TYR A 82 17.58 1.75 7.61
N SER A 83 16.87 2.85 7.83
CA SER A 83 17.49 4.19 7.76
C SER A 83 18.59 4.40 8.79
N LYS A 84 18.54 3.68 9.93
CA LYS A 84 19.61 3.71 10.94
C LYS A 84 20.81 2.88 10.51
N MET A 85 20.59 1.67 9.97
CA MET A 85 21.67 0.88 9.33
C MET A 85 22.41 1.73 8.29
N LEU A 86 21.65 2.40 7.40
CA LEU A 86 22.20 3.24 6.34
C LEU A 86 23.07 4.37 6.90
N LEU A 87 22.57 5.13 7.87
CA LEU A 87 23.35 6.21 8.50
C LEU A 87 24.59 5.72 9.23
N GLY A 88 24.52 4.56 9.90
CA GLY A 88 25.68 3.94 10.55
C GLY A 88 26.78 3.61 9.54
N VAL A 89 26.40 3.00 8.40
CA VAL A 89 27.33 2.69 7.31
C VAL A 89 27.89 3.95 6.65
N TYR A 90 27.08 4.99 6.45
CA TYR A 90 27.55 6.27 5.90
C TYR A 90 28.52 6.97 6.86
N ALA A 91 28.26 6.93 8.16
CA ALA A 91 29.17 7.47 9.17
C ALA A 91 30.50 6.71 9.18
N TYR A 92 30.46 5.38 9.10
CA TYR A 92 31.63 4.53 8.89
C TYR A 92 32.41 4.91 7.62
N PHE A 93 31.72 5.15 6.51
CA PHE A 93 32.37 5.58 5.28
C PHE A 93 33.06 6.94 5.39
N ILE A 94 32.43 7.90 6.09
CA ILE A 94 32.98 9.25 6.26
C ILE A 94 34.19 9.24 7.20
N GLU A 95 34.07 8.58 8.35
CA GLU A 95 35.06 8.64 9.43
C GLU A 95 36.20 7.63 9.20
N HIS A 96 35.86 6.36 8.98
CA HIS A 96 36.82 5.26 8.95
C HIS A 96 37.42 5.06 7.55
N LYS A 97 36.59 4.86 6.52
CA LYS A 97 37.05 4.63 5.13
C LYS A 97 37.42 5.92 4.39
N GLN A 98 37.04 7.08 4.92
CA GLN A 98 37.24 8.40 4.32
C GLN A 98 36.76 8.47 2.87
N ARG A 99 35.46 8.27 2.66
CA ARG A 99 34.79 8.27 1.36
C ARG A 99 33.85 9.46 1.20
N ASN A 100 33.72 9.94 -0.04
CA ASN A 100 32.66 10.88 -0.40
C ASN A 100 31.36 10.12 -0.60
N THR A 101 30.28 10.58 0.02
CA THR A 101 29.02 9.83 0.09
C THR A 101 27.83 10.70 -0.32
N LEU A 102 26.88 10.11 -1.03
CA LEU A 102 25.68 10.79 -1.51
C LEU A 102 24.46 9.89 -1.32
N ILE A 103 23.37 10.46 -0.85
CA ILE A 103 22.08 9.79 -0.74
C ILE A 103 21.00 10.61 -1.44
N TRP A 104 20.16 9.92 -2.21
CA TRP A 104 18.92 10.46 -2.73
C TRP A 104 17.72 9.96 -1.93
N LEU A 105 16.78 10.87 -1.71
CA LEU A 105 15.44 10.61 -1.18
C LEU A 105 14.40 10.92 -2.26
N PRO A 106 13.15 10.44 -2.17
CA PRO A 106 12.18 10.55 -3.27
C PRO A 106 11.95 12.00 -3.74
N THR A 107 11.91 12.97 -2.82
CA THR A 107 11.74 14.40 -3.14
C THR A 107 12.75 15.28 -2.40
N ASP A 108 12.91 16.53 -2.84
CA ASP A 108 13.77 17.51 -2.13
C ASP A 108 13.26 17.77 -0.69
N GLY A 109 11.94 17.77 -0.50
CA GLY A 109 11.34 17.89 0.84
C GLY A 109 11.68 16.72 1.75
N ASP A 110 11.67 15.49 1.23
CA ASP A 110 12.09 14.29 1.97
C ASP A 110 13.58 14.37 2.34
N ALA A 111 14.43 14.81 1.41
CA ALA A 111 15.86 14.97 1.64
C ALA A 111 16.17 16.04 2.71
N GLU A 112 15.52 17.20 2.66
CA GLU A 112 15.68 18.23 3.68
C GLU A 112 15.20 17.75 5.06
N ASN A 113 14.07 17.05 5.10
CA ASN A 113 13.56 16.48 6.33
C ASN A 113 14.53 15.43 6.89
N PHE A 114 15.06 14.55 6.05
CA PHE A 114 16.03 13.53 6.44
C PHE A 114 17.32 14.14 6.98
N MET A 115 17.83 15.21 6.34
CA MET A 115 19.00 15.93 6.82
C MET A 115 18.80 16.47 8.24
N LYS A 116 17.66 17.13 8.50
CA LYS A 116 17.37 17.77 9.79
C LYS A 116 17.05 16.75 10.90
N THR A 117 16.26 15.73 10.58
CA THR A 117 15.71 14.81 11.58
C THR A 117 16.59 13.60 11.84
N HIS A 118 17.40 13.18 10.86
CA HIS A 118 18.20 11.97 10.96
C HIS A 118 19.71 12.26 10.91
N VAL A 119 20.18 13.02 9.92
CA VAL A 119 21.63 13.24 9.70
C VAL A 119 22.24 14.15 10.76
N GLU A 120 21.66 15.34 10.99
CA GLU A 120 22.22 16.31 11.96
C GLU A 120 22.26 15.77 13.41
N PRO A 121 21.24 15.05 13.90
CA PRO A 121 21.34 14.36 15.19
C PRO A 121 22.39 13.24 15.20
N THR A 122 22.55 12.50 14.11
CA THR A 122 23.59 11.46 14.00
C THR A 122 25.00 12.08 14.08
N ILE A 123 25.23 13.22 13.42
CA ILE A 123 26.52 13.95 13.53
C ILE A 123 26.76 14.43 14.96
N ARG A 124 25.72 14.88 15.67
CA ARG A 124 25.81 15.33 17.06
C ARG A 124 26.19 14.21 18.02
N ASP A 125 25.54 13.05 17.86
CA ASP A 125 25.55 11.99 18.87
C ASP A 125 26.66 10.97 18.66
N ILE A 126 27.33 10.97 17.49
CA ILE A 126 28.55 10.18 17.25
C ILE A 126 29.78 11.07 17.51
N PRO A 127 30.54 10.88 18.60
CA PRO A 127 31.64 11.78 18.98
C PRO A 127 32.74 11.91 17.92
N SER A 128 33.11 10.79 17.27
CA SER A 128 34.13 10.78 16.21
C SER A 128 33.69 11.57 14.98
N LEU A 129 32.39 11.52 14.63
CA LEU A 129 31.82 12.28 13.52
C LEU A 129 31.66 13.76 13.88
N LEU A 130 31.22 14.07 15.11
CA LEU A 130 31.14 15.45 15.61
C LEU A 130 32.51 16.14 15.61
N ALA A 131 33.57 15.42 16.00
CA ALA A 131 34.94 15.93 15.97
C ALA A 131 35.39 16.32 14.54
N LEU A 132 34.81 15.69 13.51
CA LEU A 132 35.04 16.02 12.10
C LEU A 132 34.15 17.16 11.58
N ALA A 133 33.20 17.66 12.38
CA ALA A 133 32.24 18.71 12.03
C ALA A 133 32.46 20.00 12.84
N PRO A 134 33.58 20.73 12.67
CA PRO A 134 33.89 21.94 13.46
C PRO A 134 32.90 23.11 13.23
N TRP A 135 32.08 23.00 12.18
CA TRP A 135 31.01 23.92 11.81
C TRP A 135 29.67 23.62 12.51
N TYR A 136 29.57 22.52 13.26
CA TYR A 136 28.32 22.16 13.93
C TYR A 136 27.84 23.29 14.85
N GLY A 137 26.54 23.63 14.77
CA GLY A 137 25.96 24.77 15.50
C GLY A 137 26.32 26.16 14.95
N LYS A 138 27.00 26.26 13.80
CA LYS A 138 27.41 27.54 13.20
C LYS A 138 26.98 27.62 11.74
N LYS A 139 26.69 28.84 11.27
CA LYS A 139 26.50 29.12 9.84
C LYS A 139 27.87 29.02 9.15
N HIS A 140 28.03 28.07 8.24
CA HIS A 140 29.30 27.78 7.58
C HIS A 140 29.08 27.25 6.17
N ARG A 141 29.99 27.53 5.23
CA ARG A 141 29.88 27.07 3.84
C ARG A 141 29.89 25.54 3.69
N ASP A 142 30.56 24.87 4.62
CA ASP A 142 30.66 23.40 4.67
C ASP A 142 29.47 22.75 5.42
N ASN A 143 28.49 23.56 5.84
CA ASN A 143 27.28 23.13 6.53
C ASN A 143 26.03 23.72 5.85
N THR A 144 25.46 22.99 4.89
CA THR A 144 24.21 23.37 4.21
C THR A 144 23.14 22.28 4.41
N LEU A 145 21.90 22.55 3.98
CA LEU A 145 20.82 21.55 4.03
C LEU A 145 21.03 20.40 3.04
N THR A 146 21.83 20.60 1.99
CA THR A 146 22.07 19.61 0.94
C THR A 146 23.43 18.93 1.04
N MET A 147 24.35 19.50 1.83
CA MET A 147 25.72 19.01 1.95
C MET A 147 26.34 19.31 3.32
N LYS A 148 27.03 18.31 3.88
CA LYS A 148 27.95 18.44 5.01
C LYS A 148 29.36 18.07 4.56
N ARG A 149 30.34 18.97 4.73
CA ARG A 149 31.75 18.69 4.40
C ARG A 149 32.59 18.65 5.67
N PHE A 150 33.22 17.51 5.91
CA PHE A 150 33.96 17.21 7.14
C PHE A 150 35.42 17.66 7.06
N SER A 151 36.07 17.84 8.21
CA SER A 151 37.45 18.34 8.30
C SER A 151 38.50 17.39 7.75
N ASN A 152 38.16 16.11 7.54
CA ASN A 152 38.98 15.14 6.81
C ASN A 152 38.89 15.28 5.27
N GLY A 153 38.14 16.29 4.78
CA GLY A 153 38.00 16.61 3.37
C GLY A 153 36.84 15.89 2.68
N ARG A 154 36.14 14.97 3.36
CA ARG A 154 35.05 14.18 2.79
C ARG A 154 33.70 14.88 2.89
N GLY A 155 32.86 14.68 1.87
CA GLY A 155 31.52 15.22 1.79
C GLY A 155 30.44 14.17 1.96
N PHE A 156 29.34 14.58 2.57
CA PHE A 156 28.05 13.91 2.59
C PHE A 156 27.01 14.80 1.90
N TRP A 157 26.38 14.31 0.84
CA TRP A 157 25.30 15.01 0.15
C TRP A 157 23.97 14.28 0.38
N CYS A 158 22.89 15.05 0.56
CA CYS A 158 21.53 14.54 0.70
C CYS A 158 20.62 15.36 -0.22
N LEU A 159 20.08 14.72 -1.27
CA LEU A 159 19.40 15.40 -2.37
C LEU A 159 18.05 14.73 -2.69
N GLY A 160 17.12 15.48 -3.28
CA GLY A 160 15.87 14.93 -3.81
C GLY A 160 16.06 14.22 -5.15
N GLY A 161 15.28 13.17 -5.37
CA GLY A 161 15.38 12.31 -6.54
C GLY A 161 14.60 12.76 -7.76
N LYS A 162 13.75 13.81 -7.66
CA LYS A 162 12.87 14.28 -8.74
C LYS A 162 13.54 15.15 -9.79
N ALA A 163 14.54 15.93 -9.42
CA ALA A 163 15.14 16.92 -10.31
C ALA A 163 16.43 16.36 -10.93
N ALA A 164 16.54 16.34 -12.26
CA ALA A 164 17.69 15.78 -12.95
C ALA A 164 18.99 16.53 -12.62
N LYS A 165 18.91 17.83 -12.34
CA LYS A 165 20.06 18.63 -11.84
C LYS A 165 20.74 18.02 -10.61
N ASN A 166 20.00 17.31 -9.76
CA ASN A 166 20.54 16.71 -8.53
C ASN A 166 21.41 15.47 -8.82
N TYR A 167 21.37 14.94 -10.04
CA TYR A 167 22.19 13.80 -10.49
C TYR A 167 23.46 14.23 -11.25
N ARG A 168 23.68 15.54 -11.43
CA ARG A 168 24.82 16.09 -12.19
C ARG A 168 25.93 16.59 -11.27
N GLU A 169 27.14 16.70 -11.81
CA GLU A 169 28.29 17.39 -11.18
C GLU A 169 28.63 16.91 -9.74
N LYS A 170 28.55 15.59 -9.51
CA LYS A 170 29.05 14.93 -8.31
C LYS A 170 30.04 13.84 -8.67
N SER A 171 31.10 13.75 -7.88
CA SER A 171 32.08 12.66 -7.93
C SER A 171 32.18 12.11 -6.52
N VAL A 172 31.59 10.96 -6.29
CA VAL A 172 31.47 10.32 -4.98
C VAL A 172 31.94 8.88 -5.07
N ASP A 173 32.22 8.27 -3.93
CA ASP A 173 32.59 6.85 -3.86
C ASP A 173 31.37 5.98 -3.56
N VAL A 174 30.40 6.55 -2.82
CA VAL A 174 29.18 5.86 -2.40
C VAL A 174 27.95 6.64 -2.83
N ALA A 175 27.05 5.96 -3.56
CA ALA A 175 25.72 6.42 -3.92
C ALA A 175 24.68 5.59 -3.17
N GLY A 176 23.60 6.22 -2.70
CA GLY A 176 22.50 5.49 -2.10
C GLY A 176 21.13 6.08 -2.36
N TYR A 177 20.12 5.23 -2.27
CA TYR A 177 18.74 5.52 -2.63
C TYR A 177 17.84 4.93 -1.54
N ASP A 178 17.25 5.79 -0.70
CA ASP A 178 16.31 5.37 0.34
C ASP A 178 14.87 5.63 -0.09
N GLU A 179 13.98 4.68 0.18
CA GLU A 179 12.63 4.59 -0.36
C GLU A 179 12.58 4.59 -1.90
N LEU A 180 13.49 3.83 -2.54
CA LEU A 180 13.62 3.74 -4.01
C LEU A 180 12.30 3.45 -4.75
N ALA A 181 11.37 2.68 -4.17
CA ALA A 181 10.07 2.41 -4.79
C ALA A 181 9.16 3.64 -4.90
N ALA A 182 9.51 4.76 -4.27
CA ALA A 182 8.81 6.04 -4.37
C ALA A 182 9.42 7.02 -5.37
N PHE A 183 10.53 6.66 -6.01
CA PHE A 183 11.15 7.47 -7.05
C PHE A 183 10.34 7.41 -8.34
N ASP A 184 10.45 8.47 -9.13
CA ASP A 184 9.97 8.47 -10.51
C ASP A 184 10.85 7.48 -11.32
N GLU A 185 10.23 6.78 -12.27
CA GLU A 185 10.94 5.80 -13.11
C GLU A 185 11.94 6.45 -14.06
N ASP A 186 11.62 7.66 -14.50
CA ASP A 186 12.37 8.47 -15.42
C ASP A 186 12.43 9.90 -14.88
N ILE A 187 13.64 10.37 -14.59
CA ILE A 187 13.88 11.66 -13.95
C ILE A 187 13.98 12.72 -15.05
N GLU A 188 12.92 13.54 -15.18
CA GLU A 188 12.82 14.62 -16.17
C GLU A 188 13.17 14.20 -17.61
N GLN A 189 12.87 12.94 -18.00
CA GLN A 189 13.16 12.36 -19.32
C GLN A 189 14.66 12.12 -19.60
N GLU A 190 15.50 12.12 -18.57
CA GLU A 190 16.95 11.84 -18.68
C GLU A 190 17.32 10.39 -18.39
N GLY A 191 16.39 9.60 -17.84
CA GLY A 191 16.58 8.19 -17.55
C GLY A 191 16.32 7.81 -16.09
N SER A 192 16.65 6.56 -15.76
CA SER A 192 16.34 5.99 -14.45
C SER A 192 17.20 6.58 -13.33
N PRO A 193 16.66 6.72 -12.11
CA PRO A 193 17.39 7.33 -10.99
C PRO A 193 18.67 6.57 -10.63
N THR A 194 18.62 5.24 -10.63
CA THR A 194 19.77 4.39 -10.29
C THR A 194 20.86 4.48 -11.35
N PHE A 195 20.51 4.52 -12.65
CA PHE A 195 21.49 4.67 -13.70
C PHE A 195 22.15 6.05 -13.67
N LEU A 196 21.36 7.13 -13.54
CA LEU A 196 21.87 8.50 -13.46
C LEU A 196 22.76 8.73 -12.23
N GLY A 197 22.35 8.20 -11.08
CA GLY A 197 23.10 8.36 -9.84
C GLY A 197 24.35 7.48 -9.78
N ASP A 198 24.31 6.25 -10.31
CA ASP A 198 25.48 5.36 -10.31
C ASP A 198 26.55 5.82 -11.31
N LYS A 199 26.19 6.65 -12.31
CA LYS A 199 27.20 7.41 -13.09
C LYS A 199 28.07 8.33 -12.23
N ARG A 200 27.67 8.67 -10.99
CA ARG A 200 28.45 9.55 -10.10
C ARG A 200 29.55 8.83 -9.32
N ILE A 201 29.48 7.50 -9.26
CA ILE A 201 30.52 6.64 -8.68
C ILE A 201 31.47 6.07 -9.74
N GLU A 202 31.21 6.30 -11.03
CA GLU A 202 32.16 5.96 -12.10
C GLU A 202 33.48 6.72 -11.90
N GLY A 203 34.59 5.97 -11.91
CA GLY A 203 35.93 6.49 -11.65
C GLY A 203 36.36 6.46 -10.17
N SER A 204 35.47 6.12 -9.24
CA SER A 204 35.90 5.76 -7.88
C SER A 204 36.67 4.45 -7.91
N VAL A 205 37.69 4.35 -7.04
CA VAL A 205 38.45 3.10 -6.84
C VAL A 205 37.59 2.04 -6.15
N TRP A 206 36.65 2.47 -5.29
CA TRP A 206 35.79 1.60 -4.48
C TRP A 206 34.33 2.04 -4.61
N PRO A 207 33.74 1.92 -5.81
CA PRO A 207 32.38 2.39 -6.06
C PRO A 207 31.35 1.51 -5.35
N LYS A 208 30.41 2.15 -4.69
CA LYS A 208 29.33 1.49 -3.93
C LYS A 208 27.97 2.09 -4.28
N SER A 209 27.01 1.24 -4.62
CA SER A 209 25.59 1.60 -4.79
C SER A 209 24.74 0.87 -3.74
N ILE A 210 24.03 1.61 -2.89
CA ILE A 210 23.17 1.06 -1.82
C ILE A 210 21.72 1.47 -2.08
N ARG A 211 20.84 0.50 -2.27
CA ARG A 211 19.44 0.75 -2.63
C ARG A 211 18.53 0.07 -1.63
N GLY A 212 17.53 0.77 -1.09
CA GLY A 212 16.58 0.13 -0.19
C GLY A 212 15.22 0.79 -0.20
N SER A 213 14.19 -0.03 -0.02
CA SER A 213 12.82 0.47 -0.02
C SER A 213 11.86 -0.55 0.55
N THR A 214 10.74 -0.02 1.02
CA THR A 214 9.51 -0.80 1.10
C THR A 214 8.99 -1.01 -0.34
N PRO A 215 8.75 -2.25 -0.81
CA PRO A 215 8.22 -2.47 -2.15
C PRO A 215 6.78 -1.96 -2.29
N LYS A 216 6.35 -1.71 -3.54
CA LYS A 216 5.01 -1.21 -3.88
C LYS A 216 4.29 -2.18 -4.83
N VAL A 217 3.85 -1.72 -6.00
CA VAL A 217 3.09 -2.52 -6.96
C VAL A 217 4.05 -3.25 -7.88
N ARG A 218 3.84 -4.56 -8.06
CA ARG A 218 4.63 -5.39 -8.97
C ARG A 218 4.66 -4.80 -10.39
N GLY A 219 5.80 -4.90 -11.06
CA GLY A 219 6.01 -4.45 -12.44
C GLY A 219 6.23 -2.94 -12.62
N THR A 220 5.94 -2.12 -11.59
CA THR A 220 6.22 -0.67 -11.59
C THR A 220 7.16 -0.26 -10.45
N CYS A 221 7.58 -1.22 -9.63
CA CYS A 221 8.34 -0.97 -8.42
C CYS A 221 9.84 -0.94 -8.70
N GLN A 222 10.48 0.21 -8.44
CA GLN A 222 11.90 0.39 -8.75
C GLN A 222 12.85 -0.51 -7.94
N ILE A 223 12.55 -0.77 -6.66
CA ILE A 223 13.36 -1.69 -5.86
C ILE A 223 13.20 -3.14 -6.33
N GLU A 224 12.03 -3.52 -6.86
CA GLU A 224 11.81 -4.84 -7.45
C GLU A 224 12.63 -4.98 -8.74
N ARG A 225 12.67 -3.95 -9.59
CA ARG A 225 13.53 -3.94 -10.78
C ARG A 225 15.00 -4.11 -10.40
N ALA A 226 15.51 -3.31 -9.48
CA ALA A 226 16.89 -3.42 -9.00
C ALA A 226 17.20 -4.81 -8.40
N ALA A 227 16.27 -5.37 -7.62
CA ALA A 227 16.40 -6.71 -7.07
C ALA A 227 16.42 -7.80 -8.15
N SER A 228 15.65 -7.62 -9.23
CA SER A 228 15.59 -8.59 -10.34
C SER A 228 16.85 -8.62 -11.19
N GLU A 229 17.55 -7.49 -11.31
CA GLU A 229 18.83 -7.33 -12.00
C GLU A 229 19.97 -8.02 -11.23
N SER A 230 19.81 -8.19 -9.91
CA SER A 230 20.79 -8.87 -9.07
C SER A 230 20.73 -10.40 -9.22
N PRO A 231 21.88 -11.07 -9.43
CA PRO A 231 21.94 -12.53 -9.54
C PRO A 231 21.69 -13.24 -8.20
N HIS A 232 21.83 -12.54 -7.07
CA HIS A 232 21.75 -13.13 -5.74
C HIS A 232 20.62 -12.48 -4.94
N PHE A 233 19.55 -13.24 -4.71
CA PHE A 233 18.44 -12.81 -3.85
C PHE A 233 18.46 -13.61 -2.55
N MET A 234 18.86 -12.95 -1.48
CA MET A 234 19.17 -13.55 -0.18
C MET A 234 17.95 -13.48 0.75
N ARG A 235 17.54 -14.65 1.26
CA ARG A 235 16.55 -14.78 2.34
C ARG A 235 17.25 -15.04 3.66
N PHE A 236 16.71 -14.51 4.76
CA PHE A 236 17.24 -14.78 6.09
C PHE A 236 16.67 -16.09 6.63
N HIS A 237 17.52 -17.11 6.73
CA HIS A 237 17.16 -18.44 7.22
C HIS A 237 17.46 -18.57 8.71
N VAL A 238 16.57 -19.27 9.41
CA VAL A 238 16.65 -19.60 10.83
C VAL A 238 16.40 -21.10 11.02
N ALA A 239 17.12 -21.71 11.97
CA ALA A 239 16.92 -23.11 12.31
C ALA A 239 15.61 -23.28 13.10
N CYS A 240 14.86 -24.34 12.81
CA CYS A 240 13.74 -24.73 13.67
C CYS A 240 14.27 -25.20 15.04
N PRO A 241 13.78 -24.67 16.17
CA PRO A 241 14.26 -25.07 17.49
C PRO A 241 13.91 -26.51 17.88
N HIS A 242 13.03 -27.18 17.12
CA HIS A 242 12.59 -28.54 17.41
C HIS A 242 13.19 -29.59 16.49
N CYS A 243 13.42 -29.29 15.20
CA CYS A 243 13.96 -30.25 14.24
C CYS A 243 15.34 -29.87 13.66
N GLY A 244 15.83 -28.66 13.92
CA GLY A 244 17.14 -28.19 13.46
C GLY A 244 17.20 -27.74 12.00
N GLU A 245 16.20 -28.11 11.17
CA GLU A 245 16.17 -27.74 9.76
C GLU A 245 16.02 -26.22 9.55
N GLU A 246 16.79 -25.67 8.60
CA GLU A 246 16.79 -24.25 8.28
C GLU A 246 15.66 -23.87 7.32
N GLN A 247 15.02 -22.74 7.60
CA GLN A 247 13.94 -22.18 6.76
C GLN A 247 13.91 -20.66 6.90
N TYR A 248 13.34 -19.97 5.92
CA TYR A 248 12.96 -18.57 6.12
C TYR A 248 11.48 -18.48 6.48
N LEU A 249 11.14 -17.58 7.39
CA LEU A 249 9.78 -17.35 7.85
C LEU A 249 8.92 -16.79 6.71
N LYS A 250 7.80 -17.47 6.46
CA LYS A 250 6.74 -17.05 5.53
C LYS A 250 5.47 -16.69 6.30
N PHE A 251 4.70 -15.73 5.80
CA PHE A 251 3.39 -15.42 6.41
C PHE A 251 2.45 -16.62 6.30
N GLY A 252 2.39 -17.26 5.13
CA GLY A 252 1.48 -18.36 4.83
C GLY A 252 0.06 -17.88 4.53
N ASP A 253 -0.68 -18.66 3.74
CA ASP A 253 -2.11 -18.46 3.50
C ASP A 253 -2.91 -19.68 4.02
N LYS A 254 -4.21 -19.73 3.69
CA LYS A 254 -5.10 -20.83 4.12
C LYS A 254 -4.71 -22.17 3.50
N GLU A 255 -4.07 -22.15 2.33
CA GLU A 255 -3.74 -23.34 1.53
C GLU A 255 -2.32 -23.84 1.82
N THR A 256 -1.42 -22.95 2.23
CA THR A 256 -0.05 -23.28 2.60
C THR A 256 -0.05 -24.05 3.93
N PRO A 257 0.50 -25.27 4.03
CA PRO A 257 0.46 -26.02 5.28
C PRO A 257 1.33 -25.38 6.38
N PHE A 258 2.41 -24.69 6.01
CA PHE A 258 3.36 -24.03 6.92
C PHE A 258 3.17 -22.50 7.01
N GLY A 259 3.98 -21.83 7.82
CA GLY A 259 3.94 -20.37 8.02
C GLY A 259 3.24 -19.96 9.32
N LEU A 260 2.81 -18.70 9.43
CA LEU A 260 2.05 -18.24 10.60
C LEU A 260 0.63 -18.82 10.58
N LYS A 261 0.23 -19.42 11.70
CA LYS A 261 -1.09 -20.04 11.90
C LYS A 261 -1.69 -19.55 13.21
N TRP A 262 -3.01 -19.41 13.24
CA TRP A 262 -3.78 -18.97 14.40
C TRP A 262 -5.21 -19.47 14.29
N THR A 263 -5.89 -19.56 15.44
CA THR A 263 -7.31 -19.88 15.53
C THR A 263 -8.14 -18.69 15.01
N PRO A 264 -9.21 -18.92 14.23
CA PRO A 264 -10.09 -17.85 13.78
C PRO A 264 -10.49 -16.91 14.91
N ASP A 265 -10.43 -15.60 14.65
CA ASP A 265 -10.78 -14.52 15.58
C ASP A 265 -9.95 -14.45 16.89
N ASP A 266 -8.91 -15.27 17.06
CA ASP A 266 -7.96 -15.19 18.17
C ASP A 266 -6.49 -14.98 17.71
N PRO A 267 -6.06 -13.71 17.55
CA PRO A 267 -4.67 -13.39 17.22
C PRO A 267 -3.64 -13.85 18.25
N SER A 268 -4.04 -14.07 19.51
CA SER A 268 -3.11 -14.44 20.58
C SER A 268 -2.64 -15.89 20.47
N SER A 269 -3.42 -16.72 19.78
CA SER A 269 -3.09 -18.13 19.48
C SER A 269 -2.03 -18.32 18.39
N VAL A 270 -1.43 -17.23 17.87
CA VAL A 270 -0.49 -17.33 16.75
C VAL A 270 0.76 -18.14 17.09
N PHE A 271 1.13 -19.02 16.18
CA PHE A 271 2.40 -19.73 16.14
C PHE A 271 2.90 -19.85 14.71
N TYR A 272 4.14 -20.27 14.53
CA TYR A 272 4.72 -20.57 13.22
C TYR A 272 4.82 -22.09 13.05
N LEU A 273 4.29 -22.62 11.95
CA LEU A 273 4.41 -24.03 11.61
C LEU A 273 5.59 -24.24 10.66
N CYS A 274 6.56 -25.07 11.06
CA CYS A 274 7.77 -25.38 10.29
C CYS A 274 7.45 -26.06 8.95
N GLU A 275 8.14 -25.66 7.88
CA GLU A 275 7.93 -26.22 6.53
C GLU A 275 8.43 -27.66 6.35
N HIS A 276 9.40 -28.10 7.15
CA HIS A 276 10.03 -29.42 7.01
C HIS A 276 9.32 -30.52 7.79
N ASN A 277 8.98 -30.24 9.05
CA ASN A 277 8.49 -31.25 10.00
C ASN A 277 7.21 -30.84 10.72
N ALA A 278 6.55 -29.77 10.28
CA ALA A 278 5.32 -29.23 10.89
C ALA A 278 5.42 -28.98 12.41
N CYS A 279 6.62 -28.70 12.91
CA CYS A 279 6.84 -28.32 14.31
C CYS A 279 6.15 -26.97 14.60
N VAL A 280 5.51 -26.86 15.75
CA VAL A 280 4.89 -25.63 16.25
C VAL A 280 5.95 -24.80 16.96
N ILE A 281 6.30 -23.64 16.39
CA ILE A 281 7.32 -22.73 16.91
C ILE A 281 6.62 -21.47 17.45
N ARG A 282 6.93 -21.06 18.68
CA ARG A 282 6.56 -19.74 19.20
C ARG A 282 7.66 -18.72 18.95
N GLN A 283 7.28 -17.45 18.84
CA GLN A 283 8.23 -16.37 18.52
C GLN A 283 9.44 -16.33 19.48
N GLN A 284 9.21 -16.56 20.78
CA GLN A 284 10.24 -16.57 21.81
C GLN A 284 11.21 -17.76 21.76
N GLU A 285 10.88 -18.81 20.98
CA GLU A 285 11.72 -20.00 20.79
C GLU A 285 12.69 -19.83 19.62
N LEU A 286 12.56 -18.75 18.83
CA LEU A 286 13.48 -18.49 17.73
C LEU A 286 14.83 -18.00 18.26
N ASP A 287 15.86 -18.75 17.90
CA ASP A 287 17.26 -18.36 18.06
C ASP A 287 17.83 -17.92 16.71
N PHE A 288 18.45 -16.74 16.69
CA PHE A 288 19.07 -16.16 15.51
C PHE A 288 20.61 -16.28 15.53
N THR A 289 21.19 -16.93 16.53
CA THR A 289 22.65 -17.05 16.71
C THR A 289 23.31 -17.68 15.49
N ASP A 290 22.75 -18.78 14.99
CA ASP A 290 23.20 -19.48 13.79
C ASP A 290 22.34 -19.15 12.55
N ALA A 291 21.59 -18.04 12.56
CA ALA A 291 20.88 -17.60 11.38
C ALA A 291 21.84 -17.11 10.28
N ARG A 292 21.44 -17.27 9.02
CA ARG A 292 22.26 -16.89 7.87
C ARG A 292 21.41 -16.47 6.68
N TYR A 293 22.00 -15.69 5.79
CA TYR A 293 21.39 -15.37 4.51
C TYR A 293 21.73 -16.45 3.49
N ILE A 294 20.73 -17.00 2.81
CA ILE A 294 20.88 -17.99 1.74
C ILE A 294 20.22 -17.45 0.47
N CYS A 295 20.93 -17.54 -0.65
CA CYS A 295 20.44 -17.13 -1.96
C CYS A 295 19.42 -18.15 -2.49
N GLU A 296 18.19 -17.70 -2.74
CA GLU A 296 17.12 -18.59 -3.26
C GLU A 296 17.37 -19.05 -4.70
N LYS A 297 18.23 -18.34 -5.46
CA LYS A 297 18.58 -18.68 -6.85
C LYS A 297 19.80 -19.60 -6.98
N THR A 298 20.82 -19.40 -6.14
CA THR A 298 22.14 -20.04 -6.30
C THR A 298 22.58 -20.89 -5.12
N GLY A 299 21.92 -20.79 -3.97
CA GLY A 299 22.32 -21.47 -2.73
C GLY A 299 23.58 -20.93 -2.06
N ILE A 300 24.22 -19.89 -2.61
CA ILE A 300 25.31 -19.16 -1.93
C ILE A 300 24.79 -18.58 -0.61
N TRP A 301 25.61 -18.58 0.43
CA TRP A 301 25.19 -18.08 1.73
C TRP A 301 26.28 -17.28 2.45
N THR A 302 25.84 -16.47 3.41
CA THR A 302 26.71 -15.69 4.31
C THR A 302 26.04 -15.52 5.68
N ARG A 303 26.85 -15.51 6.74
CA ARG A 303 26.39 -15.21 8.11
C ARG A 303 26.56 -13.74 8.46
N ASP A 304 27.61 -13.12 7.94
CA ASP A 304 28.11 -11.82 8.41
C ASP A 304 28.30 -10.80 7.28
N GLY A 305 28.09 -11.17 6.01
CA GLY A 305 28.30 -10.29 4.85
C GLY A 305 29.77 -10.03 4.51
N ILE A 306 30.70 -10.69 5.21
CA ILE A 306 32.15 -10.61 5.02
C ILE A 306 32.63 -11.90 4.35
N LEU A 307 32.33 -13.04 4.96
CA LEU A 307 32.65 -14.36 4.41
C LEU A 307 31.46 -14.89 3.62
N TRP A 308 31.74 -15.39 2.42
CA TRP A 308 30.76 -15.91 1.49
C TRP A 308 31.08 -17.36 1.19
N PHE A 309 30.05 -18.18 1.05
CA PHE A 309 30.20 -19.61 0.85
C PHE A 309 29.32 -20.08 -0.29
N SER A 310 29.82 -21.04 -1.06
CA SER A 310 29.04 -21.76 -2.05
C SER A 310 27.93 -22.60 -1.39
N SER A 311 27.02 -23.14 -2.20
CA SER A 311 26.01 -24.09 -1.72
C SER A 311 26.60 -25.39 -1.15
N SER A 312 27.83 -25.74 -1.51
CA SER A 312 28.57 -26.87 -0.94
C SER A 312 29.34 -26.53 0.35
N GLY A 313 29.37 -25.25 0.76
CA GLY A 313 30.03 -24.79 1.99
C GLY A 313 31.50 -24.41 1.82
N GLU A 314 32.00 -24.30 0.59
CA GLU A 314 33.35 -23.80 0.32
C GLU A 314 33.37 -22.27 0.33
N GLU A 315 34.40 -21.65 0.90
CA GLU A 315 34.57 -20.20 0.89
C GLU A 315 34.79 -19.70 -0.54
N ILE A 316 34.09 -18.63 -0.90
CA ILE A 316 34.14 -17.99 -2.22
C ILE A 316 34.34 -16.48 -2.07
N GLU A 317 34.77 -15.84 -3.15
CA GLU A 317 34.83 -14.39 -3.22
C GLU A 317 33.44 -13.75 -3.05
N PRO A 318 33.35 -12.57 -2.41
CA PRO A 318 32.09 -11.84 -2.28
C PRO A 318 31.44 -11.54 -3.65
N PRO A 319 30.11 -11.63 -3.77
CA PRO A 319 29.42 -11.28 -4.99
C PRO A 319 29.48 -9.78 -5.27
N ASP A 320 29.53 -9.42 -6.56
CA ASP A 320 29.57 -8.03 -7.00
C ASP A 320 28.25 -7.28 -6.74
N SER A 321 27.11 -7.96 -6.91
CA SER A 321 25.76 -7.43 -6.61
C SER A 321 24.98 -8.43 -5.78
N VAL A 322 24.30 -7.95 -4.73
CA VAL A 322 23.45 -8.76 -3.87
C VAL A 322 22.17 -8.04 -3.48
N THR A 323 21.08 -8.79 -3.40
CA THR A 323 19.80 -8.34 -2.86
C THR A 323 19.49 -9.07 -1.57
N PHE A 324 19.20 -8.34 -0.51
CA PHE A 324 18.68 -8.89 0.74
C PHE A 324 17.19 -8.64 0.87
N HIS A 325 16.45 -9.65 1.33
CA HIS A 325 15.07 -9.48 1.78
C HIS A 325 14.94 -9.68 3.29
N ILE A 326 14.20 -8.79 3.93
CA ILE A 326 13.81 -8.95 5.33
C ILE A 326 12.42 -8.38 5.56
N TRP A 327 11.63 -9.06 6.38
CA TRP A 327 10.28 -8.62 6.72
C TRP A 327 10.02 -8.65 8.21
N THR A 328 8.83 -8.18 8.57
CA THR A 328 8.48 -7.79 9.93
C THR A 328 8.55 -8.94 10.94
N ALA A 329 8.38 -10.19 10.51
CA ALA A 329 8.39 -11.36 11.41
C ALA A 329 9.73 -11.60 12.12
N TYR A 330 10.84 -11.09 11.59
CA TYR A 330 12.17 -11.17 12.19
C TYR A 330 12.49 -10.01 13.13
N SER A 331 11.67 -8.96 13.12
CA SER A 331 11.94 -7.75 13.88
C SER A 331 11.52 -7.90 15.34
N PRO A 332 12.39 -7.58 16.31
CA PRO A 332 12.00 -7.56 17.73
C PRO A 332 11.07 -6.39 18.06
N PHE A 333 10.86 -5.45 17.13
CA PHE A 333 10.03 -4.25 17.34
C PHE A 333 8.53 -4.52 17.22
N THR A 334 8.13 -5.74 16.85
CA THR A 334 6.73 -6.15 16.83
C THR A 334 6.56 -7.62 17.19
N THR A 335 5.34 -8.01 17.54
CA THR A 335 4.99 -9.39 17.85
C THR A 335 4.25 -10.03 16.69
N TRP A 336 4.32 -11.35 16.56
CA TRP A 336 3.49 -12.09 15.60
C TRP A 336 1.99 -11.87 15.86
N VAL A 337 1.60 -11.69 17.12
CA VAL A 337 0.22 -11.35 17.51
C VAL A 337 -0.22 -10.04 16.85
N GLN A 338 0.66 -9.03 16.85
CA GLN A 338 0.36 -7.75 16.22
C GLN A 338 0.29 -7.87 14.69
N ILE A 339 1.18 -8.66 14.07
CA ILE A 339 1.12 -8.95 12.62
C ILE A 339 -0.24 -9.56 12.25
N VAL A 340 -0.72 -10.55 13.01
CA VAL A 340 -2.03 -11.19 12.76
C VAL A 340 -3.18 -10.20 12.98
N LYS A 341 -3.12 -9.36 14.02
CA LYS A 341 -4.12 -8.29 14.22
C LYS A 341 -4.20 -7.34 13.03
N ASP A 342 -3.06 -6.97 12.47
CA ASP A 342 -3.02 -6.06 11.33
C ASP A 342 -3.51 -6.74 10.04
N TRP A 343 -3.25 -8.03 9.86
CA TRP A 343 -3.85 -8.84 8.79
C TRP A 343 -5.38 -8.92 8.90
N MET A 344 -5.92 -9.20 10.09
CA MET A 344 -7.37 -9.29 10.28
C MET A 344 -8.10 -7.98 9.92
N LYS A 345 -7.47 -6.82 10.15
CA LYS A 345 -8.00 -5.51 9.75
C LYS A 345 -8.07 -5.31 8.23
N THR A 346 -7.42 -6.14 7.43
CA THR A 346 -7.47 -6.06 5.96
C THR A 346 -8.61 -6.86 5.36
N LYS A 347 -9.37 -7.63 6.14
CA LYS A 347 -10.49 -8.45 5.65
C LYS A 347 -11.52 -7.56 4.93
N GLY A 348 -11.82 -7.87 3.68
CA GLY A 348 -12.75 -7.11 2.83
C GLY A 348 -12.22 -5.78 2.27
N ASP A 349 -10.94 -5.45 2.48
CA ASP A 349 -10.33 -4.18 2.04
C ASP A 349 -9.02 -4.41 1.27
N THR A 350 -9.11 -4.40 -0.06
CA THR A 350 -7.96 -4.59 -0.97
C THR A 350 -6.86 -3.55 -0.75
N GLY A 351 -7.22 -2.30 -0.41
CA GLY A 351 -6.26 -1.23 -0.17
C GLY A 351 -5.44 -1.47 1.09
N LYS A 352 -6.09 -1.89 2.17
CA LYS A 352 -5.41 -2.32 3.40
C LYS A 352 -4.60 -3.59 3.17
N ARG A 353 -5.10 -4.55 2.39
CA ARG A 353 -4.38 -5.78 2.06
C ARG A 353 -3.10 -5.50 1.28
N LYS A 354 -3.16 -4.60 0.29
CA LYS A 354 -2.00 -4.07 -0.42
C LYS A 354 -0.99 -3.44 0.53
N THR A 355 -1.46 -2.60 1.45
CA THR A 355 -0.60 -1.94 2.43
C THR A 355 0.08 -2.99 3.32
N PHE A 356 -0.64 -3.99 3.80
CA PHE A 356 -0.07 -5.08 4.61
C PHE A 356 1.03 -5.85 3.86
N VAL A 357 0.78 -6.26 2.61
CA VAL A 357 1.77 -6.97 1.79
C VAL A 357 3.03 -6.11 1.59
N ASN A 358 2.85 -4.85 1.21
CA ASN A 358 3.97 -3.96 0.97
C ASN A 358 4.75 -3.63 2.24
N THR A 359 4.08 -3.18 3.30
CA THR A 359 4.73 -2.60 4.48
C THR A 359 5.03 -3.60 5.59
N THR A 360 4.33 -4.73 5.64
CA THR A 360 4.53 -5.77 6.68
C THR A 360 5.32 -6.95 6.12
N LEU A 361 4.91 -7.50 4.97
CA LEU A 361 5.63 -8.61 4.33
C LEU A 361 6.87 -8.15 3.57
N GLY A 362 6.96 -6.86 3.22
CA GLY A 362 8.07 -6.37 2.40
C GLY A 362 8.06 -7.04 1.02
N GLU A 363 6.87 -7.27 0.45
CA GLU A 363 6.69 -7.92 -0.85
C GLU A 363 5.94 -7.00 -1.81
N THR A 364 6.15 -7.18 -3.12
CA THR A 364 5.38 -6.43 -4.11
C THR A 364 3.93 -6.90 -4.12
N TRP A 365 3.02 -5.93 -4.20
CA TRP A 365 1.60 -6.21 -4.36
C TRP A 365 1.34 -6.47 -5.83
N GLU A 366 0.97 -7.69 -6.13
CA GLU A 366 0.32 -8.05 -7.37
C GLU A 366 -1.18 -7.97 -7.11
N ALA A 367 -1.85 -7.02 -7.75
CA ALA A 367 -3.29 -7.14 -7.87
C ALA A 367 -3.50 -8.46 -8.61
N LYS A 368 -4.15 -9.45 -7.96
CA LYS A 368 -4.64 -10.61 -8.71
C LYS A 368 -5.44 -10.00 -9.86
N ILE A 369 -4.95 -10.14 -11.07
CA ILE A 369 -5.71 -9.84 -12.28
C ILE A 369 -6.97 -10.67 -12.08
N GLY A 370 -8.07 -10.00 -11.74
CA GLY A 370 -9.33 -10.70 -11.55
C GLY A 370 -9.60 -11.41 -12.86
N GLU A 371 -9.63 -12.74 -12.84
CA GLU A 371 -10.27 -13.45 -13.94
C GLU A 371 -11.65 -12.82 -14.09
N ARG A 372 -11.94 -12.39 -15.32
CA ARG A 372 -13.24 -11.84 -15.66
C ARG A 372 -14.28 -12.86 -15.18
N PRO A 373 -15.17 -12.50 -14.23
CA PRO A 373 -16.18 -13.44 -13.76
C PRO A 373 -17.01 -13.92 -14.95
N ASP A 374 -17.27 -15.22 -14.99
CA ASP A 374 -18.02 -15.81 -16.08
C ASP A 374 -19.47 -15.28 -16.06
N ALA A 375 -19.90 -14.70 -17.18
CA ALA A 375 -21.21 -14.09 -17.29
C ALA A 375 -22.35 -15.12 -17.27
N GLU A 376 -22.09 -16.35 -17.75
CA GLU A 376 -23.06 -17.44 -17.75
C GLU A 376 -23.28 -17.93 -16.32
N VAL A 377 -22.19 -18.15 -15.58
CA VAL A 377 -22.24 -18.48 -14.14
C VAL A 377 -22.95 -17.38 -13.34
N MET A 378 -22.70 -16.11 -13.67
CA MET A 378 -23.39 -14.99 -13.02
C MET A 378 -24.89 -14.97 -13.33
N ALA A 379 -25.27 -15.29 -14.56
CA ALA A 379 -26.68 -15.35 -14.98
C ALA A 379 -27.44 -16.51 -14.32
N GLU A 380 -26.75 -17.56 -13.85
CA GLU A 380 -27.34 -18.67 -13.11
C GLU A 380 -27.62 -18.32 -11.63
N ARG A 381 -26.97 -17.29 -11.07
CA ARG A 381 -27.17 -16.82 -9.68
C ARG A 381 -28.47 -16.03 -9.47
N LYS A 382 -29.52 -16.36 -10.22
CA LYS A 382 -30.82 -15.71 -10.10
C LYS A 382 -31.55 -16.22 -8.87
N GLU A 383 -32.05 -15.28 -8.09
CA GLU A 383 -32.76 -15.55 -6.84
C GLU A 383 -34.20 -15.06 -6.93
N HIS A 384 -35.11 -15.74 -6.26
CA HIS A 384 -36.50 -15.29 -6.18
C HIS A 384 -36.63 -14.19 -5.11
N TYR A 385 -37.08 -13.00 -5.51
CA TYR A 385 -37.38 -11.94 -4.56
C TYR A 385 -38.87 -11.97 -4.20
N SER A 386 -39.17 -12.01 -2.89
CA SER A 386 -40.56 -12.04 -2.40
C SER A 386 -41.33 -10.73 -2.60
N ALA A 387 -40.63 -9.64 -2.89
CA ALA A 387 -41.16 -8.32 -3.22
C ALA A 387 -40.14 -7.55 -4.08
N PRO A 388 -40.52 -6.46 -4.77
CA PRO A 388 -39.57 -5.64 -5.52
C PRO A 388 -38.36 -5.19 -4.69
N VAL A 389 -38.57 -4.87 -3.41
CA VAL A 389 -37.49 -4.63 -2.43
C VAL A 389 -37.45 -5.79 -1.43
N PRO A 390 -36.38 -6.62 -1.44
CA PRO A 390 -36.19 -7.67 -0.44
C PRO A 390 -36.13 -7.13 1.00
N ASP A 391 -36.61 -7.91 1.97
CA ASP A 391 -36.76 -7.48 3.37
C ASP A 391 -35.43 -7.04 4.01
N ARG A 392 -34.30 -7.60 3.57
CA ARG A 392 -32.94 -7.32 4.09
C ARG A 392 -32.29 -6.07 3.51
N VAL A 393 -32.88 -5.50 2.45
CA VAL A 393 -32.49 -4.17 1.99
C VAL A 393 -32.85 -3.18 3.08
N ALA A 394 -32.06 -2.14 3.28
CA ALA A 394 -32.36 -1.03 4.19
C ALA A 394 -32.39 0.31 3.44
N TYR A 395 -31.66 0.41 2.33
CA TYR A 395 -31.39 1.67 1.66
C TYR A 395 -31.28 1.48 0.14
N LEU A 396 -31.88 2.38 -0.65
CA LEU A 396 -31.80 2.36 -2.12
C LEU A 396 -30.91 3.47 -2.66
N THR A 397 -30.00 3.12 -3.56
CA THR A 397 -29.24 4.07 -4.38
C THR A 397 -29.35 3.72 -5.86
N ALA A 398 -28.96 4.66 -6.72
CA ALA A 398 -28.91 4.41 -8.15
C ALA A 398 -27.71 5.06 -8.83
N GLY A 399 -27.34 4.48 -9.96
CA GLY A 399 -26.40 5.05 -10.92
C GLY A 399 -27.13 5.38 -12.21
N ILE A 400 -26.84 6.54 -12.80
CA ILE A 400 -27.30 6.92 -14.14
C ILE A 400 -26.07 7.13 -15.03
N ASP A 401 -26.02 6.39 -16.12
CA ASP A 401 -25.09 6.59 -17.22
C ASP A 401 -25.78 7.25 -18.42
N SER A 402 -25.06 8.16 -19.08
CA SER A 402 -25.62 9.03 -20.13
C SER A 402 -24.99 8.75 -21.48
N GLN A 403 -25.81 8.47 -22.49
CA GLN A 403 -25.39 8.31 -23.87
C GLN A 403 -26.13 9.31 -24.75
N LEU A 404 -25.66 9.55 -25.99
CA LEU A 404 -26.26 10.55 -26.87
C LEU A 404 -27.72 10.24 -27.26
N ASP A 405 -28.08 8.95 -27.25
CA ASP A 405 -29.35 8.38 -27.73
C ASP A 405 -30.20 7.70 -26.63
N ARG A 406 -29.70 7.63 -25.39
CA ARG A 406 -30.41 7.01 -24.25
C ARG A 406 -29.82 7.40 -22.89
N TYR A 407 -30.62 7.17 -21.85
CA TYR A 407 -30.18 7.14 -20.46
C TYR A 407 -30.36 5.76 -19.85
N GLU A 408 -29.39 5.32 -19.07
CA GLU A 408 -29.34 4.00 -18.48
C GLU A 408 -29.25 4.11 -16.96
N MET A 409 -30.23 3.59 -16.24
CA MET A 409 -30.31 3.69 -14.77
C MET A 409 -30.48 2.30 -14.15
N ARG A 410 -29.64 2.00 -13.15
CA ARG A 410 -29.80 0.80 -12.30
C ARG A 410 -30.03 1.23 -10.85
N VAL A 411 -31.01 0.61 -10.21
CA VAL A 411 -31.29 0.80 -8.78
C VAL A 411 -30.76 -0.39 -8.00
N TRP A 412 -29.99 -0.09 -6.96
CA TRP A 412 -29.37 -1.08 -6.07
C TRP A 412 -29.84 -0.86 -4.63
N GLY A 413 -30.29 -1.95 -4.01
CA GLY A 413 -30.62 -2.01 -2.60
C GLY A 413 -29.43 -2.48 -1.76
N TRP A 414 -29.30 -1.94 -0.55
CA TRP A 414 -28.18 -2.18 0.35
C TRP A 414 -28.65 -2.58 1.73
N GLY A 415 -28.09 -3.66 2.26
CA GLY A 415 -28.34 -4.19 3.60
C GLY A 415 -27.09 -4.15 4.49
N PRO A 416 -27.21 -4.61 5.76
CA PRO A 416 -26.07 -4.72 6.67
C PRO A 416 -24.88 -5.47 6.05
N GLY A 417 -23.66 -5.03 6.34
CA GLY A 417 -22.46 -5.59 5.71
C GLY A 417 -22.28 -5.23 4.23
N GLU A 418 -23.07 -4.28 3.71
CA GLU A 418 -23.06 -3.84 2.30
C GLU A 418 -23.38 -4.96 1.29
N GLU A 419 -24.15 -5.94 1.75
CA GLU A 419 -24.85 -6.87 0.88
C GLU A 419 -25.80 -6.08 -0.05
N SER A 420 -25.92 -6.53 -1.29
CA SER A 420 -26.49 -5.70 -2.36
C SER A 420 -27.42 -6.47 -3.29
N TRP A 421 -28.54 -5.86 -3.66
CA TRP A 421 -29.58 -6.44 -4.51
C TRP A 421 -29.83 -5.53 -5.71
N LEU A 422 -29.78 -6.07 -6.93
CA LEU A 422 -30.25 -5.35 -8.11
C LEU A 422 -31.79 -5.27 -8.07
N ILE A 423 -32.33 -4.06 -7.97
CA ILE A 423 -33.76 -3.81 -7.76
C ILE A 423 -34.48 -3.50 -9.07
N ASP A 424 -33.85 -2.71 -9.95
CA ASP A 424 -34.49 -2.27 -11.19
C ASP A 424 -33.46 -1.89 -12.26
N ARG A 425 -33.86 -2.07 -13.52
CA ARG A 425 -33.11 -1.69 -14.71
C ARG A 425 -34.02 -0.86 -15.61
N GLN A 426 -33.63 0.40 -15.86
CA GLN A 426 -34.39 1.32 -16.69
C GLN A 426 -33.53 1.85 -17.84
N ILE A 427 -33.97 1.62 -19.07
CA ILE A 427 -33.34 2.14 -20.29
C ILE A 427 -34.32 3.11 -20.95
N ILE A 428 -33.99 4.40 -20.94
CA ILE A 428 -34.84 5.48 -21.43
C ILE A 428 -34.30 5.93 -22.77
N MET A 429 -34.90 5.43 -23.85
CA MET A 429 -34.52 5.76 -25.22
C MET A 429 -34.97 7.16 -25.60
N GLY A 430 -34.08 7.96 -26.20
CA GLY A 430 -34.38 9.32 -26.65
C GLY A 430 -33.12 10.19 -26.73
N ARG A 431 -33.21 11.30 -27.47
CA ARG A 431 -32.09 12.25 -27.58
C ARG A 431 -31.80 12.87 -26.21
N HIS A 432 -30.53 12.93 -25.81
CA HIS A 432 -30.13 13.31 -24.46
C HIS A 432 -30.59 14.72 -24.00
N ASP A 433 -30.72 15.68 -24.91
CA ASP A 433 -31.11 17.08 -24.65
C ASP A 433 -32.61 17.36 -24.86
N ASP A 434 -33.40 16.33 -25.21
CA ASP A 434 -34.84 16.46 -25.41
C ASP A 434 -35.58 16.46 -24.06
N GLU A 435 -36.41 17.47 -23.81
CA GLU A 435 -37.07 17.66 -22.51
C GLU A 435 -38.12 16.57 -22.23
N GLN A 436 -38.76 15.97 -23.24
CA GLN A 436 -39.65 14.82 -23.02
C GLN A 436 -38.87 13.58 -22.56
N THR A 437 -37.68 13.39 -23.12
CA THR A 437 -36.76 12.34 -22.66
C THR A 437 -36.31 12.58 -21.24
N LEU A 438 -35.92 13.81 -20.89
CA LEU A 438 -35.51 14.15 -19.54
C LEU A 438 -36.66 14.08 -18.51
N GLN A 439 -37.91 14.33 -18.91
CA GLN A 439 -39.08 14.12 -18.04
C GLN A 439 -39.27 12.65 -17.66
N ARG A 440 -39.04 11.72 -18.60
CA ARG A 440 -39.04 10.28 -18.29
C ARG A 440 -37.89 9.88 -17.37
N VAL A 441 -36.72 10.54 -17.49
CA VAL A 441 -35.63 10.37 -16.51
C VAL A 441 -36.02 10.90 -15.14
N ASP A 442 -36.74 12.03 -15.10
CA ASP A 442 -37.27 12.59 -13.85
C ASP A 442 -38.28 11.66 -13.17
N GLU A 443 -39.12 10.97 -13.96
CA GLU A 443 -40.03 9.91 -13.47
C GLU A 443 -39.23 8.74 -12.88
N ALA A 444 -38.20 8.26 -13.58
CA ALA A 444 -37.33 7.18 -13.10
C ALA A 444 -36.61 7.54 -11.79
N ILE A 445 -36.13 8.78 -11.66
CA ILE A 445 -35.51 9.32 -10.43
C ILE A 445 -36.49 9.33 -9.25
N ASN A 446 -37.76 9.58 -9.52
CA ASN A 446 -38.80 9.71 -8.49
C ASN A 446 -39.60 8.43 -8.24
N LYS A 447 -39.34 7.36 -9.00
CA LYS A 447 -39.98 6.06 -8.83
C LYS A 447 -39.77 5.52 -7.40
N THR A 448 -40.85 5.03 -6.82
CA THR A 448 -40.86 4.32 -5.54
C THR A 448 -41.01 2.82 -5.78
N TYR A 449 -40.51 2.02 -4.84
CA TYR A 449 -40.52 0.57 -4.90
C TYR A 449 -41.20 0.01 -3.66
N THR A 450 -42.00 -1.03 -3.82
CA THR A 450 -42.78 -1.61 -2.73
C THR A 450 -42.03 -2.73 -2.01
N ARG A 451 -42.17 -2.74 -0.68
CA ARG A 451 -41.76 -3.85 0.18
C ARG A 451 -42.88 -4.88 0.33
N ARG A 452 -42.56 -6.04 0.92
CA ARG A 452 -43.51 -7.13 1.18
C ARG A 452 -44.73 -6.69 2.01
N ASN A 453 -44.53 -5.76 2.95
CA ASN A 453 -45.60 -5.20 3.78
C ASN A 453 -46.42 -4.08 3.11
N GLY A 454 -46.12 -3.76 1.84
CA GLY A 454 -46.78 -2.68 1.10
C GLY A 454 -46.21 -1.28 1.33
N ALA A 455 -45.19 -1.12 2.18
CA ALA A 455 -44.52 0.17 2.36
C ALA A 455 -43.75 0.57 1.10
N GLU A 456 -43.81 1.85 0.72
CA GLU A 456 -43.06 2.39 -0.40
C GLU A 456 -41.68 2.89 0.05
N MET A 457 -40.65 2.53 -0.71
CA MET A 457 -39.26 2.94 -0.52
C MET A 457 -38.78 3.71 -1.75
N SER A 458 -38.30 4.93 -1.54
CA SER A 458 -37.77 5.78 -2.60
C SER A 458 -36.25 5.65 -2.77
N VAL A 459 -35.76 5.94 -3.97
CA VAL A 459 -34.32 6.03 -4.22
C VAL A 459 -33.75 7.26 -3.50
N SER A 460 -32.93 7.00 -2.48
CA SER A 460 -32.49 8.04 -1.55
C SER A 460 -31.35 8.89 -2.11
N ARG A 461 -30.43 8.28 -2.86
CA ARG A 461 -29.29 8.97 -3.50
C ARG A 461 -28.94 8.37 -4.85
N ILE A 462 -28.65 9.24 -5.80
CA ILE A 462 -28.38 8.92 -7.20
C ILE A 462 -27.10 9.62 -7.61
N CYS A 463 -26.16 8.87 -8.15
CA CYS A 463 -24.99 9.42 -8.83
C CYS A 463 -25.23 9.40 -10.33
N TRP A 464 -25.11 10.55 -10.97
CA TRP A 464 -25.36 10.71 -12.41
C TRP A 464 -24.06 11.14 -13.09
N ASP A 465 -23.56 10.31 -13.99
CA ASP A 465 -22.34 10.63 -14.73
C ASP A 465 -22.53 11.81 -15.68
N THR A 466 -21.52 12.68 -15.67
CA THR A 466 -21.46 13.86 -16.52
C THR A 466 -20.72 13.62 -17.83
N GLY A 467 -20.13 12.43 -18.01
CA GLY A 467 -19.57 11.98 -19.28
C GLY A 467 -20.66 11.69 -20.32
N GLY A 468 -20.24 11.58 -21.59
CA GLY A 468 -21.10 11.19 -22.71
C GLY A 468 -22.03 12.28 -23.28
N ILE A 469 -22.40 13.28 -22.48
CA ILE A 469 -23.32 14.37 -22.86
C ILE A 469 -22.85 15.74 -22.34
N ASP A 470 -23.60 16.81 -22.59
CA ASP A 470 -23.34 18.12 -21.96
C ASP A 470 -23.57 18.03 -20.44
N PRO A 471 -22.53 18.28 -19.59
CA PRO A 471 -22.65 18.23 -18.14
C PRO A 471 -23.69 19.18 -17.54
N THR A 472 -24.06 20.26 -18.26
CA THR A 472 -25.03 21.25 -17.78
C THR A 472 -26.40 20.64 -17.55
N ILE A 473 -26.83 19.68 -18.38
CA ILE A 473 -28.10 18.94 -18.25
C ILE A 473 -28.16 18.24 -16.88
N VAL A 474 -27.09 17.52 -16.53
CA VAL A 474 -26.98 16.81 -15.24
C VAL A 474 -26.95 17.81 -14.08
N TYR A 475 -26.27 18.94 -14.23
CA TYR A 475 -26.23 19.98 -13.20
C TYR A 475 -27.60 20.61 -12.94
N GLU A 476 -28.40 20.82 -13.97
CA GLU A 476 -29.76 21.33 -13.84
C GLU A 476 -30.69 20.32 -13.15
N ARG A 477 -30.60 19.03 -13.51
CA ARG A 477 -31.36 17.97 -12.83
C ARG A 477 -30.93 17.78 -11.38
N SER A 478 -29.65 17.94 -11.06
CA SER A 478 -29.17 17.99 -9.68
C SER A 478 -29.80 19.12 -8.88
N LYS A 479 -29.97 20.32 -9.47
CA LYS A 479 -30.66 21.44 -8.81
C LYS A 479 -32.15 21.18 -8.66
N LYS A 480 -32.79 20.62 -9.69
CA LYS A 480 -34.24 20.33 -9.73
C LYS A 480 -34.67 19.31 -8.67
N HIS A 481 -33.96 18.18 -8.56
CA HIS A 481 -34.33 17.08 -7.66
C HIS A 481 -33.63 17.13 -6.29
N GLY A 482 -32.68 18.05 -6.13
CA GLY A 482 -31.96 18.29 -4.88
C GLY A 482 -30.48 17.90 -4.96
N LEU A 483 -29.62 18.84 -4.57
CA LEU A 483 -28.15 18.77 -4.70
C LEU A 483 -27.48 17.62 -3.94
N PHE A 484 -28.19 17.03 -2.98
CA PHE A 484 -27.74 15.91 -2.16
C PHE A 484 -28.46 14.60 -2.48
N ARG A 485 -29.45 14.65 -3.38
CA ARG A 485 -30.20 13.49 -3.87
C ARG A 485 -29.66 13.05 -5.22
N VAL A 486 -29.57 13.98 -6.18
CA VAL A 486 -28.96 13.73 -7.49
C VAL A 486 -27.59 14.41 -7.53
N ILE A 487 -26.53 13.61 -7.55
CA ILE A 487 -25.14 14.06 -7.42
C ILE A 487 -24.43 13.87 -8.76
N PRO A 488 -24.02 14.96 -9.44
CA PRO A 488 -23.20 14.87 -10.63
C PRO A 488 -21.82 14.28 -10.29
N ILE A 489 -21.37 13.30 -11.06
CA ILE A 489 -20.08 12.64 -10.85
C ILE A 489 -19.17 12.74 -12.08
N LYS A 490 -17.89 12.49 -11.85
CA LYS A 490 -16.88 12.25 -12.88
C LYS A 490 -15.86 11.22 -12.41
N GLY A 491 -15.33 10.41 -13.32
CA GLY A 491 -14.22 9.50 -13.03
C GLY A 491 -12.93 10.26 -12.68
N ALA A 492 -12.16 9.72 -11.72
CA ALA A 492 -10.83 10.22 -11.39
C ALA A 492 -9.83 9.84 -12.49
N SER A 493 -8.90 10.74 -12.80
CA SER A 493 -7.81 10.46 -13.77
C SER A 493 -6.63 9.69 -13.18
N VAL A 494 -6.64 9.41 -11.87
CA VAL A 494 -5.56 8.76 -11.13
C VAL A 494 -6.08 7.50 -10.47
N TYR A 495 -5.39 6.38 -10.70
CA TYR A 495 -5.69 5.08 -10.10
C TYR A 495 -5.56 5.11 -8.57
N GLY A 496 -6.39 4.35 -7.87
CA GLY A 496 -6.34 4.14 -6.42
C GLY A 496 -6.97 5.26 -5.60
N LYS A 497 -7.85 6.07 -6.21
CA LYS A 497 -8.64 7.08 -5.49
C LYS A 497 -9.76 6.40 -4.69
N PRO A 498 -10.18 6.98 -3.55
CA PRO A 498 -11.36 6.47 -2.83
C PRO A 498 -12.58 6.40 -3.76
N VAL A 499 -13.45 5.40 -3.54
CA VAL A 499 -14.65 5.16 -4.38
C VAL A 499 -15.45 6.44 -4.60
N ALA A 500 -15.66 7.27 -3.58
CA ALA A 500 -16.26 8.58 -3.74
C ALA A 500 -15.61 9.61 -2.82
N SER A 501 -15.31 10.80 -3.34
CA SER A 501 -14.77 11.93 -2.59
C SER A 501 -15.61 13.19 -2.82
N MET A 502 -16.72 13.33 -2.08
CA MET A 502 -17.61 14.47 -2.24
C MET A 502 -16.96 15.77 -1.73
N PRO A 503 -16.91 16.85 -2.55
CA PRO A 503 -16.30 18.10 -2.13
C PRO A 503 -17.14 18.81 -1.05
N ARG A 504 -16.47 19.58 -0.17
CA ARG A 504 -17.14 20.37 0.87
C ARG A 504 -17.86 21.61 0.34
N LYS A 505 -17.41 22.14 -0.80
CA LYS A 505 -17.93 23.37 -1.43
C LYS A 505 -18.50 23.05 -2.81
N ARG A 506 -19.50 23.84 -3.22
CA ARG A 506 -20.08 23.79 -4.57
C ARG A 506 -19.08 24.36 -5.58
N ASN A 507 -19.15 23.87 -6.82
CA ASN A 507 -18.39 24.43 -7.93
C ASN A 507 -19.03 25.73 -8.46
N LYS A 508 -18.42 26.33 -9.50
CA LYS A 508 -18.94 27.54 -10.17
C LYS A 508 -20.36 27.38 -10.74
N ASN A 509 -20.79 26.15 -11.02
CA ASN A 509 -22.13 25.84 -11.55
C ASN A 509 -23.16 25.58 -10.43
N GLY A 510 -22.76 25.69 -9.15
CA GLY A 510 -23.65 25.56 -7.99
C GLY A 510 -23.95 24.12 -7.55
N VAL A 511 -23.17 23.13 -8.00
CA VAL A 511 -23.36 21.70 -7.67
C VAL A 511 -22.12 21.11 -6.98
N TYR A 512 -22.29 19.94 -6.34
CA TYR A 512 -21.19 19.18 -5.75
C TYR A 512 -20.68 18.11 -6.73
N LEU A 513 -19.93 18.55 -7.75
CA LEU A 513 -19.31 17.62 -8.71
C LEU A 513 -18.33 16.71 -7.97
N THR A 514 -18.66 15.42 -7.89
CA THR A 514 -17.95 14.46 -7.05
C THR A 514 -17.05 13.58 -7.91
N GLU A 515 -15.80 13.44 -7.50
CA GLU A 515 -14.83 12.58 -8.18
C GLU A 515 -14.92 11.14 -7.64
N ILE A 516 -14.99 10.17 -8.55
CA ILE A 516 -15.17 8.74 -8.27
C ILE A 516 -13.92 7.97 -8.69
N GLY A 517 -13.34 7.21 -7.75
CA GLY A 517 -12.30 6.23 -8.05
C GLY A 517 -12.93 4.97 -8.67
N THR A 518 -13.17 5.00 -9.98
CA THR A 518 -13.87 3.94 -10.71
C THR A 518 -13.11 2.62 -10.65
N ASP A 519 -11.78 2.65 -10.72
CA ASP A 519 -10.91 1.48 -10.58
C ASP A 519 -11.10 0.78 -9.23
N THR A 520 -11.09 1.54 -8.13
CA THR A 520 -11.24 1.03 -6.77
C THR A 520 -12.65 0.50 -6.53
N ALA A 521 -13.66 1.11 -7.15
CA ALA A 521 -15.03 0.62 -7.11
C ALA A 521 -15.20 -0.70 -7.87
N LYS A 522 -14.63 -0.80 -9.08
CA LYS A 522 -14.65 -2.02 -9.90
C LYS A 522 -13.93 -3.18 -9.21
N GLU A 523 -12.78 -2.93 -8.59
CA GLU A 523 -12.10 -3.93 -7.76
C GLU A 523 -12.98 -4.45 -6.61
N GLN A 524 -13.68 -3.55 -5.90
CA GLN A 524 -14.59 -3.97 -4.82
C GLN A 524 -15.75 -4.81 -5.36
N ILE A 525 -16.39 -4.37 -6.44
CA ILE A 525 -17.52 -5.08 -7.06
C ILE A 525 -17.08 -6.47 -7.57
N TYR A 526 -15.95 -6.57 -8.26
CA TYR A 526 -15.45 -7.85 -8.77
C TYR A 526 -15.06 -8.81 -7.64
N ASN A 527 -14.49 -8.31 -6.55
CA ASN A 527 -14.25 -9.14 -5.37
C ASN A 527 -15.56 -9.65 -4.76
N ARG A 528 -16.62 -8.84 -4.76
CA ARG A 528 -17.95 -9.25 -4.27
C ARG A 528 -18.61 -10.29 -5.17
N PHE A 529 -18.34 -10.26 -6.47
CA PHE A 529 -18.78 -11.30 -7.39
C PHE A 529 -18.20 -12.70 -7.08
N THR A 530 -17.07 -12.79 -6.39
CA THR A 530 -16.51 -14.08 -5.94
C THR A 530 -17.22 -14.67 -4.71
N LEU A 531 -18.09 -13.89 -4.05
CA LEU A 531 -18.87 -14.36 -2.92
C LEU A 531 -20.10 -15.10 -3.41
N THR A 532 -20.23 -16.37 -3.01
CA THR A 532 -21.38 -17.21 -3.29
C THR A 532 -22.18 -17.40 -1.99
N PRO A 533 -23.35 -16.76 -1.84
CA PRO A 533 -24.21 -16.99 -0.68
C PRO A 533 -24.78 -18.42 -0.70
N GLU A 534 -24.82 -19.07 0.47
CA GLU A 534 -25.45 -20.38 0.65
C GLU A 534 -26.82 -20.20 1.32
N GLY A 535 -27.89 -20.33 0.55
CA GLY A 535 -29.26 -20.09 1.03
C GLY A 535 -29.52 -18.62 1.39
N ASP A 536 -30.35 -18.39 2.41
CA ASP A 536 -30.76 -17.05 2.87
C ASP A 536 -29.83 -16.47 3.96
N GLU A 537 -28.69 -17.12 4.26
CA GLU A 537 -27.79 -16.66 5.31
C GLU A 537 -27.09 -15.34 4.93
N PRO A 538 -27.02 -14.36 5.86
CA PRO A 538 -26.29 -13.12 5.64
C PRO A 538 -24.82 -13.33 5.27
N LEU A 539 -24.43 -12.87 4.08
CA LEU A 539 -23.05 -12.86 3.63
C LEU A 539 -22.61 -11.42 3.32
N PRO A 540 -21.86 -10.77 4.22
CA PRO A 540 -21.40 -9.39 4.03
C PRO A 540 -20.72 -9.17 2.68
N GLY A 541 -21.24 -8.23 1.90
CA GLY A 541 -20.75 -7.87 0.58
C GLY A 541 -21.26 -8.74 -0.57
N ALA A 542 -22.10 -9.75 -0.33
CA ALA A 542 -22.67 -10.55 -1.41
C ALA A 542 -23.53 -9.69 -2.36
N VAL A 543 -23.60 -10.13 -3.61
CA VAL A 543 -24.39 -9.50 -4.67
C VAL A 543 -25.47 -10.47 -5.13
N HIS A 544 -26.70 -9.99 -5.12
CA HIS A 544 -27.91 -10.75 -5.41
C HIS A 544 -28.58 -10.22 -6.66
N PHE A 545 -29.11 -11.15 -7.47
CA PHE A 545 -29.76 -10.83 -8.73
C PHE A 545 -31.18 -11.39 -8.78
N PRO A 546 -32.18 -10.60 -9.22
CA PRO A 546 -33.54 -11.07 -9.28
C PRO A 546 -33.72 -12.08 -10.41
N ASN A 547 -34.55 -13.09 -10.17
CA ASN A 547 -35.10 -13.95 -11.23
C ASN A 547 -36.22 -13.22 -12.00
N ASN A 548 -35.85 -12.11 -12.64
CA ASN A 548 -36.73 -11.31 -13.48
C ASN A 548 -35.97 -10.92 -14.76
N PRO A 549 -36.34 -11.44 -15.94
CA PRO A 549 -35.62 -11.18 -17.20
C PRO A 549 -35.67 -9.72 -17.66
N ASP A 550 -36.65 -8.93 -17.21
CA ASP A 550 -36.73 -7.51 -17.55
C ASP A 550 -35.64 -6.70 -16.82
N ILE A 551 -35.23 -7.18 -15.64
CA ILE A 551 -34.23 -6.53 -14.78
C ILE A 551 -32.85 -7.16 -14.96
N PHE A 552 -32.77 -8.49 -14.97
CA PHE A 552 -31.52 -9.24 -15.02
C PHE A 552 -31.60 -10.43 -15.99
N ASP A 553 -30.94 -10.26 -17.13
CA ASP A 553 -30.75 -11.25 -18.17
C ASP A 553 -29.25 -11.52 -18.41
N LEU A 554 -28.93 -12.42 -19.33
CA LEU A 554 -27.55 -12.72 -19.70
C LEU A 554 -26.83 -11.47 -20.23
N THR A 555 -27.54 -10.57 -20.92
CA THR A 555 -26.98 -9.30 -21.41
C THR A 555 -26.51 -8.42 -20.25
N GLU A 556 -27.32 -8.29 -19.20
CA GLU A 556 -26.96 -7.53 -18.01
C GLU A 556 -25.76 -8.17 -17.28
N ALA A 557 -25.75 -9.51 -17.15
CA ALA A 557 -24.62 -10.24 -16.57
C ALA A 557 -23.32 -10.03 -17.38
N GLN A 558 -23.40 -10.04 -18.71
CA GLN A 558 -22.28 -9.76 -19.60
C GLN A 558 -21.75 -8.33 -19.45
N GLN A 559 -22.63 -7.35 -19.25
CA GLN A 559 -22.25 -5.95 -19.05
C GLN A 559 -21.63 -5.71 -17.65
N LEU A 560 -22.17 -6.34 -16.60
CA LEU A 560 -21.62 -6.27 -15.24
C LEU A 560 -20.21 -6.86 -15.14
N THR A 561 -19.91 -7.85 -15.98
CA THR A 561 -18.62 -8.52 -16.06
C THR A 561 -17.80 -8.07 -17.27
N ALA A 562 -18.18 -7.01 -17.99
CA ALA A 562 -17.62 -6.67 -19.30
C ALA A 562 -16.14 -6.29 -19.29
N GLU A 563 -15.64 -5.78 -18.17
CA GLU A 563 -14.27 -5.30 -18.06
C GLU A 563 -13.34 -6.36 -17.48
N GLU A 564 -12.10 -6.34 -17.92
CA GLU A 564 -11.03 -7.15 -17.36
C GLU A 564 -9.81 -6.26 -17.11
N GLN A 565 -9.02 -6.61 -16.11
CA GLN A 565 -7.77 -5.91 -15.85
C GLN A 565 -6.73 -6.35 -16.88
N VAL A 566 -6.30 -5.42 -17.72
CA VAL A 566 -5.25 -5.63 -18.71
C VAL A 566 -4.03 -4.78 -18.39
N GLU A 567 -2.86 -5.35 -18.65
CA GLU A 567 -1.63 -4.59 -18.64
C GLU A 567 -1.51 -3.85 -19.97
N LYS A 568 -1.54 -2.52 -19.92
CA LYS A 568 -1.32 -1.66 -21.08
C LYS A 568 -0.13 -0.74 -20.86
N TRP A 569 0.62 -0.55 -21.93
CA TRP A 569 1.64 0.47 -22.01
C TRP A 569 0.98 1.80 -22.36
N VAL A 570 1.02 2.75 -21.43
CA VAL A 570 0.50 4.10 -21.61
C VAL A 570 1.60 5.07 -21.22
N ASP A 571 2.03 5.91 -22.16
CA ASP A 571 3.13 6.88 -22.00
C ASP A 571 4.44 6.21 -21.53
N GLY A 572 4.77 5.05 -22.11
CA GLY A 572 5.99 4.30 -21.77
C GLY A 572 5.96 3.61 -20.39
N ARG A 573 4.83 3.66 -19.67
CA ARG A 573 4.64 3.00 -18.36
C ARG A 573 3.71 1.81 -18.48
N LYS A 574 4.04 0.71 -17.82
CA LYS A 574 3.13 -0.42 -17.64
C LYS A 574 2.06 -0.05 -16.60
N LYS A 575 0.81 0.11 -17.02
CA LYS A 575 -0.34 0.36 -16.13
C LYS A 575 -1.32 -0.80 -16.20
N ILE A 576 -1.84 -1.21 -15.05
CA ILE A 576 -3.01 -2.09 -14.98
C ILE A 576 -4.23 -1.19 -15.15
N LEU A 577 -5.02 -1.45 -16.18
CA LEU A 577 -6.23 -0.70 -16.51
C LEU A 577 -7.38 -1.67 -16.70
N TRP A 578 -8.57 -1.25 -16.31
CA TRP A 578 -9.79 -1.95 -16.69
C TRP A 578 -10.09 -1.66 -18.18
N ASP A 579 -10.28 -2.72 -18.96
CA ASP A 579 -10.60 -2.63 -20.38
C ASP A 579 -11.82 -3.48 -20.72
N SER A 580 -12.82 -2.86 -21.35
CA SER A 580 -14.02 -3.54 -21.80
C SER A 580 -13.81 -4.31 -23.11
N LYS A 581 -12.67 -4.16 -23.80
CA LYS A 581 -12.42 -4.73 -25.14
C LYS A 581 -13.55 -4.41 -26.14
N LYS A 582 -14.08 -3.18 -26.06
CA LYS A 582 -15.25 -2.69 -26.85
C LYS A 582 -16.59 -3.38 -26.52
N ARG A 583 -16.67 -4.15 -25.44
CA ARG A 583 -17.94 -4.64 -24.89
C ARG A 583 -18.68 -3.49 -24.21
N ARG A 584 -20.01 -3.56 -24.22
CA ARG A 584 -20.89 -2.69 -23.44
C ARG A 584 -20.70 -2.97 -21.93
N ASN A 585 -20.67 -1.92 -21.12
CA ASN A 585 -20.30 -1.96 -19.70
C ASN A 585 -21.17 -1.03 -18.83
N GLU A 586 -22.25 -0.48 -19.38
CA GLU A 586 -23.11 0.51 -18.73
C GLU A 586 -23.71 -0.02 -17.42
N ALA A 587 -24.02 -1.32 -17.35
CA ALA A 587 -24.47 -1.97 -16.10
C ALA A 587 -23.41 -1.91 -14.98
N LEU A 588 -22.14 -2.19 -15.30
CA LEU A 588 -21.03 -2.11 -14.34
C LEU A 588 -20.79 -0.67 -13.89
N ASP A 589 -20.79 0.28 -14.82
CA ASP A 589 -20.60 1.69 -14.50
C ASP A 589 -21.75 2.22 -13.62
N CYS A 590 -23.01 1.87 -13.93
CA CYS A 590 -24.14 2.19 -13.06
C CYS A 590 -24.02 1.57 -11.66
N PHE A 591 -23.49 0.36 -11.53
CA PHE A 591 -23.26 -0.25 -10.22
C PHE A 591 -22.15 0.48 -9.44
N VAL A 592 -21.06 0.87 -10.11
CA VAL A 592 -20.01 1.73 -9.53
C VAL A 592 -20.61 3.04 -9.00
N TYR A 593 -21.52 3.66 -9.75
CA TYR A 593 -22.16 4.92 -9.36
C TYR A 593 -23.14 4.73 -8.20
N ALA A 594 -23.90 3.63 -8.17
CA ALA A 594 -24.76 3.30 -7.05
C ALA A 594 -23.96 3.03 -5.76
N LEU A 595 -22.81 2.35 -5.87
CA LEU A 595 -21.87 2.15 -4.76
C LEU A 595 -21.27 3.48 -4.30
N ALA A 596 -20.92 4.37 -5.22
CA ALA A 596 -20.47 5.73 -4.88
C ALA A 596 -21.54 6.52 -4.11
N ALA A 597 -22.80 6.44 -4.53
CA ALA A 597 -23.92 7.05 -3.82
C ALA A 597 -24.06 6.50 -2.38
N LEU A 598 -23.84 5.20 -2.16
CA LEU A 598 -23.80 4.61 -0.82
C LEU A 598 -22.63 5.17 0.00
N ARG A 599 -21.42 5.22 -0.56
CA ARG A 599 -20.22 5.74 0.11
C ARG A 599 -20.38 7.20 0.52
N ILE A 600 -21.02 8.01 -0.32
CA ILE A 600 -21.37 9.40 -0.01
C ILE A 600 -22.38 9.45 1.15
N SER A 601 -23.37 8.56 1.17
CA SER A 601 -24.35 8.42 2.25
C SER A 601 -23.68 8.14 3.61
N ILE A 602 -22.78 7.15 3.64
CA ILE A 602 -22.05 6.73 4.84
C ILE A 602 -21.10 7.84 5.32
N SER A 603 -20.25 8.36 4.43
CA SER A 603 -19.20 9.31 4.82
C SER A 603 -19.75 10.67 5.30
N ARG A 604 -20.86 11.14 4.74
CA ARG A 604 -21.38 12.48 5.00
C ARG A 604 -22.55 12.51 5.98
N TRP A 605 -23.38 11.47 6.00
CA TRP A 605 -24.54 11.39 6.90
C TRP A 605 -24.41 10.27 7.94
N GLN A 606 -23.28 9.59 8.01
CA GLN A 606 -23.04 8.50 8.97
C GLN A 606 -24.14 7.43 8.89
N LEU A 607 -24.60 7.13 7.66
CA LEU A 607 -25.60 6.10 7.41
C LEU A 607 -25.15 4.76 8.03
N ASP A 608 -25.99 4.22 8.90
CA ASP A 608 -25.84 2.87 9.45
C ASP A 608 -26.96 1.98 8.89
N LEU A 609 -26.58 1.05 8.02
CA LEU A 609 -27.51 0.12 7.38
C LEU A 609 -28.15 -0.86 8.36
N SER A 610 -27.46 -1.20 9.46
CA SER A 610 -27.96 -2.12 10.47
C SER A 610 -29.05 -1.46 11.29
N ALA A 611 -28.79 -0.23 11.77
CA ALA A 611 -29.78 0.54 12.51
C ALA A 611 -31.02 0.86 11.66
N LEU A 612 -30.81 1.21 10.37
CA LEU A 612 -31.91 1.49 9.46
C LEU A 612 -32.77 0.25 9.17
N LEU A 613 -32.14 -0.92 9.00
CA LEU A 613 -32.88 -2.17 8.80
C LEU A 613 -33.76 -2.51 10.01
N VAL A 614 -33.21 -2.38 11.22
CA VAL A 614 -33.97 -2.63 12.47
C VAL A 614 -35.18 -1.71 12.55
N SER A 615 -35.00 -0.41 12.29
CA SER A 615 -36.09 0.56 12.29
C SER A 615 -37.20 0.20 11.29
N LEU A 616 -36.84 -0.26 10.09
CA LEU A 616 -37.82 -0.68 9.08
C LEU A 616 -38.57 -1.94 9.50
N GLN A 617 -37.88 -2.91 10.11
CA GLN A 617 -38.51 -4.13 10.61
C GLN A 617 -39.47 -3.87 11.79
N GLU A 618 -39.18 -2.90 12.65
CA GLU A 618 -40.09 -2.46 13.71
C GLU A 618 -41.37 -1.83 13.14
N GLU A 619 -41.26 -1.01 12.09
CA GLU A 619 -42.41 -0.45 11.36
C GLU A 619 -43.24 -1.54 10.66
N ASP A 620 -42.59 -2.55 10.08
CA ASP A 620 -43.23 -3.72 9.45
C ASP A 620 -44.04 -4.53 10.49
N GLY A 621 -43.50 -4.70 11.70
CA GLY A 621 -44.17 -5.36 12.83
C GLY A 621 -45.34 -4.57 13.42
N ALA A 622 -45.29 -3.24 13.36
CA ALA A 622 -46.39 -2.37 13.81
C ALA A 622 -47.56 -2.33 12.82
N ALA A 623 -47.29 -2.41 11.50
CA ALA A 623 -48.30 -2.41 10.45
C ALA A 623 -49.13 -3.70 10.42
N THR A 624 -48.52 -4.85 10.73
CA THR A 624 -49.20 -6.16 10.82
C THR A 624 -50.12 -6.29 12.03
N ASN A 625 -50.05 -5.39 13.00
CA ASN A 625 -50.83 -5.41 14.24
C ASN A 625 -52.08 -4.48 14.23
N LYS A 626 -52.40 -3.85 13.10
CA LYS A 626 -53.65 -3.08 12.96
C LYS A 626 -54.83 -4.01 12.69
N LYS A 627 -55.44 -4.53 13.76
CA LYS A 627 -56.81 -5.07 13.72
C LYS A 627 -57.73 -4.04 13.07
N THR A 628 -58.49 -4.45 12.06
CA THR A 628 -59.46 -3.56 11.41
C THR A 628 -60.62 -3.25 12.37
N LEU A 629 -61.38 -2.17 12.12
CA LEU A 629 -62.58 -1.86 12.90
C LEU A 629 -63.59 -3.03 12.91
N ALA A 630 -63.58 -3.84 11.84
CA ALA A 630 -64.35 -5.07 11.73
C ALA A 630 -63.83 -6.19 12.64
N ASP A 631 -62.52 -6.30 12.85
CA ASP A 631 -61.93 -7.28 13.77
C ASP A 631 -62.19 -6.90 15.24
N TYR A 632 -62.21 -5.60 15.55
CA TYR A 632 -62.66 -5.11 16.86
C TYR A 632 -64.17 -5.32 17.06
N ALA A 633 -64.99 -5.12 16.03
CA ALA A 633 -66.42 -5.38 16.08
C ALA A 633 -66.73 -6.88 16.29
N ARG A 634 -65.98 -7.77 15.63
CA ARG A 634 -66.13 -9.24 15.76
C ARG A 634 -65.72 -9.75 17.14
N ALA A 635 -64.66 -9.17 17.72
CA ALA A 635 -64.24 -9.46 19.09
C ALA A 635 -65.22 -8.92 20.17
N LEU A 636 -66.02 -7.91 19.84
CA LEU A 636 -67.03 -7.33 20.74
C LEU A 636 -68.41 -7.98 20.58
N SER A 637 -68.71 -8.64 19.45
CA SER A 637 -69.99 -9.32 19.20
C SER A 637 -70.08 -10.72 19.80
N GLY A 638 -68.99 -11.26 20.35
CA GLY A 638 -69.00 -12.54 21.07
C GLY A 638 -69.28 -13.77 20.19
N GLU A 639 -68.98 -13.71 18.89
CA GLU A 639 -69.24 -14.82 17.94
C GLU A 639 -68.11 -15.86 17.87
N ASP A 640 -67.15 -15.83 18.80
CA ASP A 640 -66.15 -16.90 18.98
C ASP A 640 -66.53 -17.78 20.18
N GLU A 641 -67.66 -18.49 20.08
CA GLU A 641 -67.94 -19.76 20.78
C GLU A 641 -68.61 -20.77 19.83
#